data_AF-A0AA37LC93-F1
#
_entry.id   AF-A0AA37LC93-F1
#
_cell.length_a   1.000
_cell.length_b   1.000
_cell.length_c   1.000
_cell.angle_alpha   90.00
_cell.angle_beta   90.00
_cell.angle_gamma   90.00
#
_symmetry.space_group_name_H-M   'P 1'
#
loop_
_entity.id
_entity.type
_entity.pdbx_description
1 polymer ?
#
loop_
_entity_poly.entity_id
_entity_poly.type
_entity_poly.pdbx_seq_one_letter_code
_entity_poly.pdbx_strand_id
1 'polypeptide(L)'
;MNEACNDPGQDSGLYEPIAIIGMGMRLPGHIQNAADYWDLLVNGKSGRCPVPKSRYSINNWYGPGRVSHVPTDFGYFLEELNLAHVDPSFWSFTKQEAELMDPRQRLFLEVAYEALENSGSTSWRGNDVGVYVGTMGDDWNTIESRDEQNLNSVRPDVYGDYIIANRASYEFDLTGPSIVVRTACSASLVALHQACQDLHSGDCSSALVGGVNLILTPKDTAIMHQNGVLSLSGSCKSFDADADGFARGEGVSAIYIKKLSDALRDGDPIRSVIRSTCIAGNGRTPGLTTPNPKIHERLMRRGHKLAGITDLSKTAMVECHGTGTSVGDPLEVGAVANIWGEHGIYIGSVKPNIGHGEGASGLSSVIKMVLALENSTIPPNINFKTPNPRIPWEAAKLKVPTEPLPWPTDRFERVSVNSFGIGGSNAHVSIYTGCCLAKLMSCQVLLESAACFGLPSTKISNKSNPEALDFRLLTFTAKNPVSVQTLTRKTGDYLNRSPQSLSNVAYSLTARREVNTHRAFCVTDGHGALQVSPITKPRCSTADLVWVFTGQGAQWAQMGKELVEKEPLVEERINALDRVLAGLSEPPPWTLRGLLLSPKNESRLSEAEFSQPCLVAIQVALVDLLRSWGVVPSAVVGHSSGETAAAYASGAITAEEAILIAYHRGQITRLIKAAHNGSMAAVGLGRKQVERFLLPGVIIGCENSPSNVTLSGESDVLQKILHEIRLKNPEVLTRNLHVECGYHSRKLNLCCPQPDS
;
A
#
# COMPACT_ATOMS: atom_id res chain seq x y z
N MET A 1 -5.28 24.07 8.77
CA MET A 1 -4.42 23.91 9.96
C MET A 1 -2.98 24.02 9.47
N ASN A 2 -2.42 25.23 9.39
CA ASN A 2 -1.13 25.52 8.73
C ASN A 2 -0.17 26.33 9.62
N GLU A 3 -0.24 26.16 10.94
CA GLU A 3 0.67 26.84 11.88
C GLU A 3 1.03 25.88 13.03
N ALA A 4 1.98 24.98 12.81
CA ALA A 4 2.71 24.28 13.89
C ALA A 4 3.87 23.45 13.31
N CYS A 5 4.95 24.09 12.86
CA CYS A 5 6.25 23.40 12.65
C CYS A 5 7.47 24.33 12.72
N ASN A 6 7.34 25.51 13.34
CA ASN A 6 8.48 26.40 13.57
C ASN A 6 8.65 26.66 15.07
N ASP A 7 9.24 25.68 15.76
CA ASP A 7 9.96 25.93 17.02
C ASP A 7 11.45 25.67 16.72
N PRO A 8 12.36 26.66 16.86
CA PRO A 8 13.77 26.47 16.52
C PRO A 8 14.49 25.69 17.63
N GLY A 9 14.27 24.37 17.66
CA GLY A 9 15.15 23.44 18.36
C GLY A 9 16.53 23.38 17.68
N GLN A 10 17.59 23.13 18.46
CA GLN A 10 19.02 23.19 18.11
C GLN A 10 19.52 22.24 16.99
N ASP A 11 18.62 21.69 16.18
CA ASP A 11 18.86 20.67 15.16
C ASP A 11 18.00 20.93 13.90
N SER A 12 17.62 22.18 13.60
CA SER A 12 16.91 22.53 12.36
C SER A 12 17.85 22.50 11.16
N GLY A 13 17.64 21.53 10.25
CA GLY A 13 18.44 21.40 9.04
C GLY A 13 18.21 22.52 8.04
N LEU A 14 19.15 22.70 7.10
CA LEU A 14 19.04 23.74 6.05
C LEU A 14 17.93 23.42 5.04
N TYR A 15 17.66 22.13 4.83
CA TYR A 15 16.67 21.64 3.90
C TYR A 15 15.61 20.82 4.61
N GLU A 16 14.42 20.78 4.02
CA GLU A 16 13.34 19.92 4.51
C GLU A 16 13.77 18.44 4.49
N PRO A 17 13.50 17.67 5.56
CA PRO A 17 13.77 16.23 5.57
C PRO A 17 13.01 15.47 4.48
N ILE A 18 13.59 14.37 4.00
CA ILE A 18 12.99 13.51 2.97
C ILE A 18 12.61 12.17 3.60
N ALA A 19 11.33 11.79 3.53
CA ALA A 19 10.82 10.52 4.02
C ALA A 19 11.12 9.40 3.03
N ILE A 20 11.62 8.26 3.54
CA ILE A 20 11.59 6.98 2.82
C ILE A 20 10.28 6.31 3.16
N ILE A 21 9.42 6.11 2.16
CA ILE A 21 8.05 5.58 2.36
C ILE A 21 7.87 4.16 1.83
N GLY A 22 8.67 3.75 0.84
CA GLY A 22 8.63 2.38 0.31
C GLY A 22 10.00 1.86 -0.07
N MET A 23 10.16 0.53 -0.14
CA MET A 23 11.37 -0.13 -0.64
C MET A 23 11.09 -1.49 -1.26
N GLY A 24 11.92 -1.89 -2.21
CA GLY A 24 11.95 -3.22 -2.84
C GLY A 24 13.39 -3.64 -3.09
N MET A 25 13.65 -4.95 -3.15
CA MET A 25 15.01 -5.46 -3.40
C MET A 25 15.06 -6.90 -3.90
N ARG A 26 16.15 -7.21 -4.62
CA ARG A 26 16.68 -8.55 -4.86
C ARG A 26 18.17 -8.51 -4.52
N LEU A 27 18.60 -9.26 -3.52
CA LEU A 27 20.00 -9.29 -3.07
C LEU A 27 20.50 -10.74 -2.91
N PRO A 28 21.83 -10.96 -2.93
CA PRO A 28 22.44 -12.28 -2.72
C PRO A 28 22.03 -12.93 -1.40
N GLY A 29 22.02 -14.26 -1.34
CA GLY A 29 21.50 -15.01 -0.19
C GLY A 29 19.98 -15.18 -0.19
N HIS A 30 19.38 -15.28 -1.38
CA HIS A 30 17.94 -15.46 -1.62
C HIS A 30 17.04 -14.36 -1.05
N ILE A 31 17.57 -13.14 -0.90
CA ILE A 31 16.81 -12.00 -0.39
C ILE A 31 15.85 -11.51 -1.48
N GLN A 32 14.55 -11.59 -1.21
CA GLN A 32 13.50 -11.07 -2.09
C GLN A 32 12.72 -9.90 -1.50
N ASN A 33 12.87 -9.63 -0.20
CA ASN A 33 12.16 -8.56 0.49
C ASN A 33 12.91 -8.11 1.75
N ALA A 34 12.37 -7.08 2.42
CA ALA A 34 12.93 -6.50 3.64
C ALA A 34 13.07 -7.52 4.79
N ALA A 35 12.13 -8.46 4.95
CA ALA A 35 12.17 -9.45 6.02
C ALA A 35 13.31 -10.46 5.81
N ASP A 36 13.48 -10.95 4.57
CA ASP A 36 14.61 -11.84 4.22
C ASP A 36 15.95 -11.14 4.47
N TYR A 37 16.06 -9.86 4.09
CA TYR A 37 17.28 -9.11 4.28
C TYR A 37 17.60 -8.92 5.76
N TRP A 38 16.60 -8.55 6.56
CA TRP A 38 16.77 -8.41 8.00
C TRP A 38 17.19 -9.73 8.66
N ASP A 39 16.57 -10.85 8.30
CA ASP A 39 16.96 -12.18 8.81
C ASP A 39 18.42 -12.50 8.48
N LEU A 40 18.86 -12.25 7.24
CA LEU A 40 20.25 -12.47 6.84
C LEU A 40 21.22 -11.60 7.65
N LEU A 41 20.89 -10.32 7.84
CA LEU A 41 21.72 -9.35 8.55
C LEU A 41 21.84 -9.66 10.04
N VAL A 42 20.70 -9.80 10.74
CA VAL A 42 20.68 -9.99 12.19
C VAL A 42 21.27 -11.33 12.60
N ASN A 43 21.15 -12.37 11.77
CA ASN A 43 21.76 -13.66 12.04
C ASN A 43 23.23 -13.76 11.57
N GLY A 44 23.84 -12.66 11.09
CA GLY A 44 25.22 -12.67 10.64
C GLY A 44 25.49 -13.68 9.51
N LYS A 45 24.52 -13.88 8.61
CA LYS A 45 24.64 -14.81 7.48
C LYS A 45 25.33 -14.12 6.29
N SER A 46 25.93 -14.94 5.42
CA SER A 46 26.59 -14.53 4.19
C SER A 46 25.85 -15.10 2.98
N GLY A 47 25.59 -14.25 1.98
CA GLY A 47 25.07 -14.63 0.66
C GLY A 47 26.18 -15.00 -0.34
N ARG A 48 27.40 -15.31 0.14
CA ARG A 48 28.51 -15.73 -0.72
C ARG A 48 28.24 -17.11 -1.30
N CYS A 49 28.49 -17.25 -2.59
CA CYS A 49 28.18 -18.47 -3.32
C CYS A 49 29.11 -18.72 -4.51
N PRO A 50 29.15 -19.95 -5.04
CA PRO A 50 29.86 -20.24 -6.29
C PRO A 50 29.27 -19.43 -7.46
N VAL A 51 30.09 -19.12 -8.46
CA VAL A 51 29.62 -18.49 -9.71
C VAL A 51 28.55 -19.38 -10.37
N PRO A 52 27.31 -18.88 -10.58
CA PRO A 52 26.26 -19.68 -11.18
C PRO A 52 26.60 -20.08 -12.62
N LYS A 53 26.29 -21.33 -12.98
CA LYS A 53 26.48 -21.85 -14.36
C LYS A 53 25.74 -21.04 -15.42
N SER A 54 24.68 -20.32 -15.03
CA SER A 54 23.89 -19.45 -15.89
C SER A 54 24.56 -18.12 -16.24
N ARG A 55 25.67 -17.74 -15.57
CA ARG A 55 26.42 -16.50 -15.88
C ARG A 55 27.50 -16.76 -16.92
N TYR A 56 28.51 -17.55 -16.55
CA TYR A 56 29.60 -17.95 -17.44
C TYR A 56 30.27 -19.24 -16.97
N SER A 57 30.99 -19.91 -17.86
CA SER A 57 31.72 -21.13 -17.55
C SER A 57 32.94 -20.83 -16.67
N ILE A 58 32.81 -20.93 -15.35
CA ILE A 58 33.89 -20.63 -14.40
C ILE A 58 35.15 -21.47 -14.64
N ASN A 59 35.02 -22.73 -15.08
CA ASN A 59 36.16 -23.61 -15.43
C ASN A 59 37.03 -23.04 -16.57
N ASN A 60 36.46 -22.18 -17.42
CA ASN A 60 37.17 -21.52 -18.52
C ASN A 60 37.87 -20.22 -18.08
N TRP A 61 37.63 -19.73 -16.86
CA TRP A 61 38.15 -18.45 -16.40
C TRP A 61 38.90 -18.52 -15.08
N TYR A 62 38.66 -19.51 -14.22
CA TYR A 62 39.30 -19.60 -12.90
C TYR A 62 40.72 -20.20 -12.97
N GLY A 63 41.62 -19.64 -12.17
CA GLY A 63 42.92 -20.24 -11.84
C GLY A 63 44.14 -19.48 -12.38
N PRO A 64 45.25 -19.44 -11.62
CA PRO A 64 46.49 -18.79 -12.05
C PRO A 64 47.12 -19.54 -13.24
N GLY A 65 47.64 -18.80 -14.22
CA GLY A 65 48.29 -19.37 -15.42
C GLY A 65 47.59 -19.07 -16.75
N ARG A 66 46.50 -18.30 -16.74
CA ARG A 66 45.84 -17.78 -17.96
C ARG A 66 46.03 -16.26 -18.05
N VAL A 67 46.18 -15.74 -19.27
CA VAL A 67 46.41 -14.31 -19.55
C VAL A 67 45.34 -13.42 -18.90
N SER A 68 44.08 -13.84 -19.01
CA SER A 68 42.94 -13.22 -18.33
C SER A 68 42.19 -14.30 -17.56
N HIS A 69 42.21 -14.23 -16.22
CA HIS A 69 41.52 -15.16 -15.34
C HIS A 69 40.79 -14.42 -14.22
N VAL A 70 39.81 -15.10 -13.64
CA VAL A 70 39.15 -14.65 -12.41
C VAL A 70 39.86 -15.28 -11.20
N PRO A 71 39.97 -14.55 -10.07
CA PRO A 71 40.80 -14.97 -8.94
C PRO A 71 40.17 -16.05 -8.07
N THR A 72 38.87 -16.26 -8.21
CA THR A 72 38.06 -17.13 -7.36
C THR A 72 36.85 -17.63 -8.17
N ASP A 73 36.34 -18.78 -7.77
CA ASP A 73 35.09 -19.36 -8.24
C ASP A 73 33.87 -18.96 -7.39
N PHE A 74 34.03 -17.98 -6.49
CA PHE A 74 32.96 -17.44 -5.65
C PHE A 74 32.66 -15.96 -5.92
N GLY A 75 31.46 -15.55 -5.56
CA GLY A 75 31.01 -14.15 -5.52
C GLY A 75 29.70 -14.05 -4.75
N TYR A 76 28.90 -13.03 -5.04
CA TYR A 76 27.59 -12.83 -4.43
C TYR A 76 26.58 -12.60 -5.54
N PHE A 77 25.84 -13.64 -5.90
CA PHE A 77 24.93 -13.63 -7.05
C PHE A 77 23.48 -13.72 -6.61
N LEU A 78 22.57 -13.26 -7.47
CA LEU A 78 21.15 -13.58 -7.38
C LEU A 78 20.96 -15.02 -7.86
N GLU A 79 21.37 -15.98 -7.01
CA GLU A 79 21.28 -17.42 -7.26
C GLU A 79 19.83 -17.87 -7.42
N GLU A 80 19.62 -18.90 -8.24
CA GLU A 80 18.32 -19.51 -8.56
C GLU A 80 17.29 -18.59 -9.25
N LEU A 81 17.53 -17.28 -9.25
CA LEU A 81 16.78 -16.32 -10.02
C LEU A 81 17.04 -16.56 -11.51
N ASN A 82 16.01 -17.04 -12.20
CA ASN A 82 16.03 -17.15 -13.64
C ASN A 82 15.95 -15.74 -14.24
N LEU A 83 17.10 -15.19 -14.64
CA LEU A 83 17.19 -13.88 -15.28
C LEU A 83 16.41 -13.77 -16.60
N ALA A 84 15.99 -14.90 -17.19
CA ALA A 84 15.12 -14.91 -18.37
C ALA A 84 13.63 -14.79 -18.02
N HIS A 85 13.23 -15.04 -16.77
CA HIS A 85 11.84 -15.02 -16.35
C HIS A 85 11.35 -13.59 -16.12
N VAL A 86 10.17 -13.29 -16.64
CA VAL A 86 9.39 -12.08 -16.37
C VAL A 86 7.91 -12.44 -16.59
N ASP A 87 6.98 -11.80 -15.89
CA ASP A 87 5.54 -11.95 -16.15
C ASP A 87 5.11 -10.98 -17.27
N PRO A 88 5.01 -11.40 -18.55
CA PRO A 88 4.64 -10.51 -19.63
C PRO A 88 3.17 -10.07 -19.55
N SER A 89 2.32 -10.72 -18.74
CA SER A 89 0.92 -10.31 -18.56
C SER A 89 0.80 -9.05 -17.69
N PHE A 90 1.87 -8.70 -16.97
CA PHE A 90 1.88 -7.55 -16.10
C PHE A 90 2.33 -6.25 -16.80
N TRP A 91 3.19 -6.37 -17.81
CA TRP A 91 3.87 -5.24 -18.46
C TRP A 91 3.33 -4.96 -19.86
N SER A 92 3.70 -3.81 -20.42
CA SER A 92 3.23 -3.40 -21.75
C SER A 92 4.02 -3.99 -22.93
N PHE A 93 5.17 -4.62 -22.66
CA PHE A 93 6.05 -5.18 -23.69
C PHE A 93 5.66 -6.58 -24.14
N THR A 94 5.98 -6.87 -25.40
CA THR A 94 5.76 -8.18 -26.03
C THR A 94 6.77 -9.23 -25.55
N LYS A 95 6.45 -10.51 -25.80
CA LYS A 95 7.40 -11.62 -25.56
C LYS A 95 8.74 -11.40 -26.29
N GLN A 96 8.69 -10.95 -27.54
CA GLN A 96 9.88 -10.73 -28.37
C GLN A 96 10.77 -9.63 -27.79
N GLU A 97 10.16 -8.54 -27.28
CA GLU A 97 10.90 -7.48 -26.59
C GLU A 97 11.54 -8.01 -25.30
N ALA A 98 10.79 -8.76 -24.49
CA ALA A 98 11.28 -9.33 -23.23
C ALA A 98 12.50 -10.24 -23.39
N GLU A 99 12.59 -10.98 -24.50
CA GLU A 99 13.72 -11.87 -24.82
C GLU A 99 15.02 -11.10 -25.10
N LEU A 100 14.92 -9.86 -25.58
CA LEU A 100 16.06 -8.99 -25.92
C LEU A 100 16.42 -8.00 -24.80
N MET A 101 15.49 -7.73 -23.87
CA MET A 101 15.72 -6.77 -22.80
C MET A 101 16.86 -7.18 -21.86
N ASP A 102 17.74 -6.22 -21.55
CA ASP A 102 18.71 -6.33 -20.46
C ASP A 102 17.99 -6.79 -19.17
N PRO A 103 18.42 -7.90 -18.54
CA PRO A 103 17.82 -8.39 -17.30
C PRO A 103 17.77 -7.33 -16.18
N ARG A 104 18.68 -6.35 -16.19
CA ARG A 104 18.67 -5.21 -15.25
C ARG A 104 17.36 -4.42 -15.32
N GLN A 105 16.81 -4.21 -16.52
CA GLN A 105 15.54 -3.49 -16.71
C GLN A 105 14.37 -4.27 -16.11
N ARG A 106 14.28 -5.56 -16.45
CA ARG A 106 13.17 -6.44 -16.02
C ARG A 106 13.12 -6.56 -14.50
N LEU A 107 14.27 -6.82 -13.88
CA LEU A 107 14.36 -6.91 -12.42
C LEU A 107 14.10 -5.56 -11.74
N PHE A 108 14.57 -4.45 -12.33
CA PHE A 108 14.29 -3.14 -11.78
C PHE A 108 12.79 -2.81 -11.83
N LEU A 109 12.07 -3.16 -12.90
CA LEU A 109 10.63 -2.96 -12.98
C LEU A 109 9.87 -3.68 -11.86
N GLU A 110 10.19 -4.96 -11.60
CA GLU A 110 9.57 -5.70 -10.49
C GLU A 110 9.88 -5.05 -9.13
N VAL A 111 11.16 -4.76 -8.88
CA VAL A 111 11.62 -4.16 -7.62
C VAL A 111 11.06 -2.75 -7.41
N ALA A 112 10.93 -1.96 -8.47
CA ALA A 112 10.33 -0.64 -8.45
C ALA A 112 8.84 -0.71 -8.12
N TYR A 113 8.10 -1.61 -8.77
CA TYR A 113 6.68 -1.83 -8.48
C TYR A 113 6.47 -2.27 -7.04
N GLU A 114 7.31 -3.16 -6.52
CA GLU A 114 7.27 -3.56 -5.12
C GLU A 114 7.56 -2.40 -4.16
N ALA A 115 8.50 -1.51 -4.50
CA ALA A 115 8.77 -0.31 -3.70
C ALA A 115 7.56 0.64 -3.68
N LEU A 116 6.89 0.81 -4.82
CA LEU A 116 5.64 1.58 -4.92
C LEU A 116 4.52 0.93 -4.10
N GLU A 117 4.28 -0.37 -4.23
CA GLU A 117 3.27 -1.08 -3.42
C GLU A 117 3.59 -1.08 -1.93
N ASN A 118 4.88 -1.21 -1.57
CA ASN A 118 5.35 -1.16 -0.18
C ASN A 118 5.10 0.20 0.47
N SER A 119 5.09 1.28 -0.33
CA SER A 119 4.74 2.61 0.15
C SER A 119 3.26 2.78 0.48
N GLY A 120 2.39 1.89 0.00
CA GLY A 120 0.94 2.04 0.11
C GLY A 120 0.38 3.21 -0.69
N SER A 121 1.20 3.96 -1.44
CA SER A 121 0.72 5.01 -2.33
C SER A 121 0.09 4.42 -3.59
N THR A 122 -1.08 4.92 -3.94
CA THR A 122 -1.81 4.60 -5.18
C THR A 122 -1.83 5.76 -6.16
N SER A 123 -1.29 6.92 -5.77
CA SER A 123 -1.30 8.16 -6.55
C SER A 123 0.08 8.46 -7.12
N TRP A 124 0.52 7.64 -8.08
CA TRP A 124 1.80 7.83 -8.78
C TRP A 124 1.66 7.81 -10.31
N ARG A 125 0.68 7.09 -10.86
CA ARG A 125 0.37 7.15 -12.31
C ARG A 125 -0.12 8.52 -12.71
N GLY A 126 0.41 9.06 -13.81
CA GLY A 126 0.13 10.38 -14.33
C GLY A 126 0.75 11.54 -13.55
N ASN A 127 1.46 11.28 -12.45
CA ASN A 127 2.04 12.32 -11.59
C ASN A 127 3.53 12.57 -11.92
N ASP A 128 4.06 13.69 -11.43
CA ASP A 128 5.43 14.16 -11.59
C ASP A 128 6.42 13.41 -10.68
N VAL A 129 6.39 12.08 -10.74
CA VAL A 129 7.32 11.22 -10.00
C VAL A 129 8.63 11.10 -10.79
N GLY A 130 9.75 11.48 -10.17
CA GLY A 130 11.08 11.28 -10.77
C GLY A 130 11.58 9.84 -10.61
N VAL A 131 12.42 9.38 -11.54
CA VAL A 131 13.06 8.06 -11.53
C VAL A 131 14.58 8.23 -11.68
N TYR A 132 15.35 7.80 -10.69
CA TYR A 132 16.79 7.99 -10.63
C TYR A 132 17.49 6.66 -10.37
N VAL A 133 18.25 6.14 -11.32
CA VAL A 133 18.84 4.79 -11.23
C VAL A 133 20.35 4.83 -11.31
N GLY A 134 21.02 4.40 -10.24
CA GLY A 134 22.47 4.19 -10.23
C GLY A 134 22.85 2.83 -10.80
N THR A 135 23.80 2.78 -11.74
CA THR A 135 24.32 1.52 -12.28
C THR A 135 25.81 1.58 -12.61
N MET A 136 26.42 0.41 -12.76
CA MET A 136 27.78 0.20 -13.21
C MET A 136 27.79 -1.03 -14.14
N GLY A 137 28.80 -1.11 -15.00
CA GLY A 137 28.99 -2.23 -15.93
C GLY A 137 28.19 -2.12 -17.24
N ASP A 138 28.69 -2.84 -18.25
CA ASP A 138 28.16 -2.89 -19.61
C ASP A 138 28.06 -4.34 -20.14
N ASP A 139 27.94 -5.31 -19.24
CA ASP A 139 27.98 -6.73 -19.54
C ASP A 139 26.97 -7.15 -20.60
N TRP A 140 25.72 -6.67 -20.52
CA TRP A 140 24.69 -7.00 -21.52
C TRP A 140 25.05 -6.45 -22.90
N ASN A 141 25.50 -5.20 -22.97
CA ASN A 141 25.97 -4.60 -24.22
C ASN A 141 27.15 -5.38 -24.82
N THR A 142 28.05 -5.89 -23.97
CA THR A 142 29.15 -6.76 -24.38
C THR A 142 28.65 -8.11 -24.92
N ILE A 143 27.56 -8.67 -24.38
CA ILE A 143 26.96 -9.93 -24.86
C ILE A 143 26.24 -9.72 -26.19
N GLU A 144 25.43 -8.67 -26.31
CA GLU A 144 24.67 -8.36 -27.53
C GLU A 144 25.60 -8.02 -28.70
N SER A 145 26.67 -7.28 -28.44
CA SER A 145 27.61 -6.83 -29.48
C SER A 145 28.67 -7.89 -29.86
N ARG A 146 28.51 -9.17 -29.44
CA ARG A 146 29.50 -10.22 -29.76
C ARG A 146 29.55 -10.58 -31.25
N ASP A 147 28.44 -10.42 -31.95
CA ASP A 147 28.34 -10.66 -33.39
C ASP A 147 27.94 -9.36 -34.08
N GLU A 148 28.94 -8.56 -34.47
CA GLU A 148 28.75 -7.24 -35.09
C GLU A 148 27.95 -7.28 -36.40
N GLN A 149 27.84 -8.44 -37.05
CA GLN A 149 27.07 -8.62 -38.28
C GLN A 149 25.60 -8.95 -38.02
N ASN A 150 25.22 -9.31 -36.80
CA ASN A 150 23.86 -9.64 -36.42
C ASN A 150 23.22 -8.54 -35.54
N LEU A 151 22.79 -7.45 -36.19
CA LEU A 151 22.15 -6.31 -35.52
C LEU A 151 20.64 -6.47 -35.33
N ASN A 152 20.04 -7.59 -35.74
CA ASN A 152 18.59 -7.79 -35.66
C ASN A 152 18.04 -7.77 -34.21
N SER A 153 18.91 -7.99 -33.22
CA SER A 153 18.60 -7.92 -31.78
C SER A 153 18.82 -6.53 -31.17
N VAL A 154 19.46 -5.59 -31.88
CA VAL A 154 19.86 -4.29 -31.33
C VAL A 154 18.75 -3.25 -31.57
N ARG A 155 17.86 -3.06 -30.58
CA ARG A 155 16.85 -1.99 -30.63
C ARG A 155 17.05 -0.92 -29.54
N PRO A 156 17.07 0.40 -29.87
CA PRO A 156 17.37 1.47 -28.90
C PRO A 156 16.43 1.54 -27.69
N ASP A 157 15.25 0.95 -27.80
CA ASP A 157 14.24 0.86 -26.76
C ASP A 157 14.44 -0.35 -25.82
N VAL A 158 15.33 -1.31 -26.14
CA VAL A 158 15.63 -2.46 -25.27
C VAL A 158 17.12 -2.57 -24.90
N TYR A 159 18.02 -1.91 -25.63
CA TYR A 159 19.45 -1.84 -25.32
C TYR A 159 19.82 -0.52 -24.62
N GLY A 160 20.97 -0.53 -23.93
CA GLY A 160 21.53 0.65 -23.25
C GLY A 160 21.12 0.74 -21.79
N ASP A 161 21.89 1.49 -21.00
CA ASP A 161 21.62 1.69 -19.58
C ASP A 161 20.56 2.76 -19.33
N TYR A 162 20.51 3.82 -20.14
CA TYR A 162 19.54 4.94 -20.05
C TYR A 162 18.08 4.47 -19.98
N ILE A 163 17.76 3.36 -20.64
CA ILE A 163 16.40 2.86 -20.72
C ILE A 163 15.92 2.24 -19.39
N ILE A 164 16.81 1.93 -18.44
CA ILE A 164 16.44 1.36 -17.14
C ILE A 164 15.50 2.30 -16.37
N ALA A 165 15.83 3.60 -16.30
CA ALA A 165 14.97 4.60 -15.68
C ALA A 165 13.75 4.92 -16.57
N ASN A 166 13.98 5.16 -17.87
CA ASN A 166 12.93 5.58 -18.80
C ASN A 166 11.81 4.54 -18.93
N ARG A 167 12.15 3.25 -18.91
CA ARG A 167 11.15 2.18 -18.98
C ARG A 167 10.31 2.10 -17.72
N ALA A 168 10.88 2.34 -16.55
CA ALA A 168 10.10 2.46 -15.32
C ALA A 168 9.17 3.68 -15.39
N SER A 169 9.65 4.85 -15.85
CA SER A 169 8.77 6.00 -16.09
C SER A 169 7.63 5.67 -17.04
N TYR A 170 7.90 4.94 -18.14
CA TYR A 170 6.89 4.56 -19.11
C TYR A 170 5.86 3.55 -18.57
N GLU A 171 6.30 2.43 -17.98
CA GLU A 171 5.40 1.38 -17.47
C GLU A 171 4.55 1.88 -16.28
N PHE A 172 5.09 2.84 -15.52
CA PHE A 172 4.43 3.42 -14.37
C PHE A 172 3.69 4.73 -14.67
N ASP A 173 3.73 5.23 -15.91
CA ASP A 173 3.14 6.51 -16.31
C ASP A 173 3.62 7.69 -15.43
N LEU A 174 4.93 7.79 -15.23
CA LEU A 174 5.56 8.81 -14.39
C LEU A 174 6.12 9.93 -15.26
N THR A 175 5.81 11.18 -14.90
CA THR A 175 6.11 12.36 -15.72
C THR A 175 7.22 13.26 -15.19
N GLY A 176 7.85 12.89 -14.07
CA GLY A 176 9.02 13.58 -13.52
C GLY A 176 10.33 13.25 -14.24
N PRO A 177 11.49 13.75 -13.75
CA PRO A 177 12.80 13.48 -14.35
C PRO A 177 13.11 11.98 -14.41
N SER A 178 13.68 11.49 -15.51
CA SER A 178 14.09 10.09 -15.66
C SER A 178 15.58 10.02 -15.99
N ILE A 179 16.39 9.58 -15.03
CA ILE A 179 17.84 9.76 -15.04
C ILE A 179 18.56 8.47 -14.64
N VAL A 180 19.57 8.11 -15.43
CA VAL A 180 20.54 7.07 -15.09
C VAL A 180 21.87 7.71 -14.71
N VAL A 181 22.43 7.29 -13.58
CA VAL A 181 23.65 7.87 -13.00
C VAL A 181 24.77 6.84 -13.01
N ARG A 182 25.95 7.28 -13.47
CA ARG A 182 27.19 6.46 -13.50
C ARG A 182 28.32 7.17 -12.80
N THR A 183 28.52 6.84 -11.53
CA THR A 183 29.67 7.30 -10.73
C THR A 183 30.39 6.12 -10.06
N ALA A 184 30.41 4.99 -10.77
CA ALA A 184 30.90 3.70 -10.26
C ALA A 184 30.22 3.32 -8.93
N CYS A 185 30.97 2.93 -7.91
CA CYS A 185 30.44 2.39 -6.65
C CYS A 185 29.51 3.34 -5.87
N SER A 186 29.56 4.64 -6.13
CA SER A 186 28.69 5.63 -5.48
C SER A 186 27.38 5.91 -6.23
N ALA A 187 27.18 5.32 -7.42
CA ALA A 187 26.12 5.69 -8.37
C ALA A 187 24.73 5.79 -7.74
N SER A 188 24.30 4.79 -6.95
CA SER A 188 22.97 4.80 -6.31
C SER A 188 22.81 5.87 -5.23
N LEU A 189 23.86 6.27 -4.50
CA LEU A 189 23.76 7.40 -3.56
C LEU A 189 23.84 8.75 -4.26
N VAL A 190 24.54 8.84 -5.40
CA VAL A 190 24.51 10.05 -6.23
C VAL A 190 23.13 10.22 -6.87
N ALA A 191 22.50 9.12 -7.33
CA ALA A 191 21.12 9.11 -7.78
C ALA A 191 20.15 9.57 -6.66
N LEU A 192 20.33 9.07 -5.43
CA LEU A 192 19.56 9.52 -4.27
C LEU A 192 19.77 11.01 -3.98
N HIS A 193 21.01 11.50 -4.06
CA HIS A 193 21.30 12.91 -3.88
C HIS A 193 20.55 13.76 -4.92
N GLN A 194 20.64 13.41 -6.21
CA GLN A 194 19.94 14.13 -7.28
C GLN A 194 18.43 14.14 -7.03
N ALA A 195 17.84 13.00 -6.69
CA ALA A 195 16.42 12.91 -6.37
C ALA A 195 16.01 13.82 -5.19
N CYS A 196 16.85 13.91 -4.15
CA CYS A 196 16.59 14.83 -3.03
C CYS A 196 16.65 16.30 -3.47
N GLN A 197 17.61 16.65 -4.33
CA GLN A 197 17.73 18.00 -4.86
C GLN A 197 16.51 18.37 -5.70
N ASP A 198 16.03 17.46 -6.55
CA ASP A 198 14.92 17.70 -7.46
C ASP A 198 13.57 17.76 -6.72
N LEU A 199 13.43 17.02 -5.61
CA LEU A 199 12.34 17.22 -4.66
C LEU A 199 12.40 18.64 -4.07
N HIS A 200 13.56 19.06 -3.54
CA HIS A 200 13.71 20.37 -2.93
C HIS A 200 13.48 21.52 -3.91
N SER A 201 13.94 21.41 -5.17
CA SER A 201 13.70 22.41 -6.23
C SER A 201 12.26 22.39 -6.75
N GLY A 202 11.54 21.28 -6.60
CA GLY A 202 10.17 21.12 -7.10
C GLY A 202 10.09 20.61 -8.54
N ASP A 203 11.17 20.03 -9.06
CA ASP A 203 11.19 19.36 -10.36
C ASP A 203 10.41 18.03 -10.35
N CYS A 204 10.17 17.48 -9.15
CA CYS A 204 9.25 16.36 -8.91
C CYS A 204 8.61 16.45 -7.51
N SER A 205 7.42 15.85 -7.34
CA SER A 205 6.72 15.77 -6.04
C SER A 205 7.10 14.53 -5.22
N SER A 206 7.55 13.47 -5.89
CA SER A 206 8.08 12.25 -5.29
C SER A 206 9.15 11.65 -6.21
N ALA A 207 9.94 10.70 -5.69
CA ALA A 207 10.96 10.06 -6.50
C ALA A 207 11.14 8.57 -6.18
N LEU A 208 11.27 7.78 -7.23
CA LEU A 208 11.74 6.40 -7.20
C LEU A 208 13.25 6.39 -7.43
N VAL A 209 14.01 5.92 -6.44
CA VAL A 209 15.48 5.85 -6.50
C VAL A 209 15.92 4.40 -6.53
N GLY A 210 16.67 4.03 -7.56
CA GLY A 210 17.12 2.67 -7.83
C GLY A 210 18.64 2.50 -7.81
N GLY A 211 19.07 1.26 -7.57
CA GLY A 211 20.43 0.80 -7.76
C GLY A 211 20.42 -0.58 -8.40
N VAL A 212 21.12 -0.76 -9.53
CA VAL A 212 21.08 -2.01 -10.30
C VAL A 212 22.47 -2.45 -10.74
N ASN A 213 22.86 -3.67 -10.40
CA ASN A 213 24.11 -4.30 -10.79
C ASN A 213 23.94 -5.81 -11.02
N LEU A 214 24.42 -6.32 -12.15
CA LEU A 214 24.46 -7.76 -12.47
C LEU A 214 25.83 -8.13 -13.04
N ILE A 215 26.27 -9.37 -12.82
CA ILE A 215 27.56 -9.88 -13.29
C ILE A 215 27.27 -10.98 -14.30
N LEU A 216 27.21 -10.62 -15.59
CA LEU A 216 26.80 -11.55 -16.66
C LEU A 216 28.00 -12.12 -17.42
N THR A 217 29.17 -11.49 -17.30
CA THR A 217 30.40 -11.88 -17.98
C THR A 217 31.60 -11.85 -17.03
N PRO A 218 32.68 -12.61 -17.34
CA PRO A 218 33.90 -12.60 -16.53
C PRO A 218 34.83 -11.42 -16.85
N LYS A 219 34.53 -10.60 -17.87
CA LYS A 219 35.38 -9.52 -18.40
C LYS A 219 35.83 -8.57 -17.29
N ASP A 220 34.88 -7.92 -16.62
CA ASP A 220 35.18 -6.93 -15.60
C ASP A 220 35.80 -7.56 -14.35
N THR A 221 35.41 -8.79 -14.01
CA THR A 221 36.04 -9.55 -12.92
C THR A 221 37.53 -9.79 -13.20
N ALA A 222 37.89 -10.20 -14.42
CA ALA A 222 39.28 -10.43 -14.80
C ALA A 222 40.10 -9.12 -14.82
N ILE A 223 39.52 -8.04 -15.35
CA ILE A 223 40.17 -6.71 -15.37
C ILE A 223 40.41 -6.19 -13.95
N MET A 224 39.41 -6.28 -13.07
CA MET A 224 39.54 -5.86 -11.68
C MET A 224 40.56 -6.72 -10.91
N HIS A 225 40.65 -8.00 -11.22
CA HIS A 225 41.68 -8.86 -10.66
C HIS A 225 43.10 -8.43 -11.09
N GLN A 226 43.30 -8.16 -12.39
CA GLN A 226 44.58 -7.65 -12.89
C GLN A 226 45.00 -6.33 -12.21
N ASN A 227 44.02 -5.50 -11.83
CA ASN A 227 44.24 -4.27 -11.08
C ASN A 227 44.43 -4.47 -9.56
N GLY A 228 44.38 -5.71 -9.07
CA GLY A 228 44.69 -6.05 -7.68
C GLY A 228 43.65 -5.58 -6.65
N VAL A 229 42.40 -5.35 -7.05
CA VAL A 229 41.34 -4.83 -6.14
C VAL A 229 40.38 -5.90 -5.62
N LEU A 230 40.43 -7.12 -6.17
CA LEU A 230 39.55 -8.22 -5.78
C LEU A 230 40.20 -9.15 -4.76
N SER A 231 39.40 -9.58 -3.78
CA SER A 231 39.82 -10.62 -2.83
C SER A 231 39.98 -11.97 -3.53
N LEU A 232 41.07 -12.68 -3.25
CA LEU A 232 41.31 -14.04 -3.76
C LEU A 232 40.33 -15.06 -3.15
N SER A 233 39.79 -14.74 -1.97
CA SER A 233 38.75 -15.55 -1.31
C SER A 233 37.35 -15.29 -1.85
N GLY A 234 37.13 -14.26 -2.68
CA GLY A 234 35.78 -13.85 -3.07
C GLY A 234 34.91 -13.45 -1.88
N SER A 235 35.49 -12.84 -0.85
CA SER A 235 34.72 -12.27 0.28
C SER A 235 35.29 -10.92 0.72
N CYS A 236 34.41 -10.02 1.17
CA CYS A 236 34.85 -8.76 1.78
C CYS A 236 35.16 -8.99 3.26
N LYS A 237 36.37 -8.60 3.68
CA LYS A 237 36.86 -8.69 5.07
C LYS A 237 37.02 -7.30 5.67
N SER A 238 35.93 -6.53 5.68
CA SER A 238 35.95 -5.11 6.04
C SER A 238 36.58 -4.90 7.42
N PHE A 239 37.59 -4.03 7.46
CA PHE A 239 38.36 -3.60 8.63
C PHE A 239 39.27 -4.66 9.26
N ASP A 240 39.31 -5.88 8.71
CA ASP A 240 40.16 -6.95 9.20
C ASP A 240 41.63 -6.75 8.76
N ALA A 241 42.58 -7.31 9.52
CA ALA A 241 44.00 -7.34 9.17
C ALA A 241 44.26 -8.09 7.86
N ASP A 242 43.46 -9.11 7.56
CA ASP A 242 43.56 -9.93 6.35
C ASP A 242 42.75 -9.36 5.17
N ALA A 243 42.30 -8.10 5.24
CA ALA A 243 41.63 -7.39 4.16
C ALA A 243 42.51 -7.29 2.89
N ASP A 244 42.11 -7.97 1.82
CA ASP A 244 42.90 -8.17 0.60
C ASP A 244 42.19 -7.71 -0.69
N GLY A 245 41.02 -7.10 -0.57
CA GLY A 245 40.20 -6.69 -1.71
C GLY A 245 38.72 -6.92 -1.44
N PHE A 246 37.87 -6.50 -2.39
CA PHE A 246 36.43 -6.75 -2.31
C PHE A 246 36.02 -7.96 -3.13
N ALA A 247 34.84 -8.48 -2.84
CA ALA A 247 34.16 -9.48 -3.66
C ALA A 247 33.03 -8.83 -4.45
N ARG A 248 32.94 -9.11 -5.74
CA ARG A 248 31.87 -8.56 -6.58
C ARG A 248 30.51 -9.15 -6.16
N GLY A 249 29.49 -8.31 -6.19
CA GLY A 249 28.11 -8.68 -5.90
C GLY A 249 27.12 -8.17 -6.94
N GLU A 250 26.05 -8.92 -7.13
CA GLU A 250 24.84 -8.50 -7.83
C GLU A 250 23.87 -7.82 -6.84
N GLY A 251 22.98 -6.99 -7.34
CA GLY A 251 21.94 -6.39 -6.51
C GLY A 251 21.01 -5.48 -7.28
N VAL A 252 19.73 -5.57 -6.95
CA VAL A 252 18.70 -4.66 -7.44
C VAL A 252 17.97 -4.13 -6.22
N SER A 253 17.85 -2.81 -6.09
CA SER A 253 17.16 -2.18 -4.97
C SER A 253 16.45 -0.92 -5.45
N ALA A 254 15.31 -0.62 -4.84
CA ALA A 254 14.59 0.63 -5.04
C ALA A 254 14.05 1.15 -3.72
N ILE A 255 14.01 2.47 -3.57
CA ILE A 255 13.26 3.17 -2.52
C ILE A 255 12.35 4.21 -3.15
N TYR A 256 11.22 4.47 -2.51
CA TYR A 256 10.30 5.55 -2.88
C TYR A 256 10.33 6.63 -1.81
N ILE A 257 10.55 7.88 -2.23
CA ILE A 257 10.81 9.01 -1.35
C ILE A 257 9.93 10.21 -1.67
N LYS A 258 9.62 11.00 -0.62
CA LYS A 258 8.89 12.27 -0.68
C LYS A 258 9.49 13.27 0.29
N LYS A 259 9.20 14.56 0.11
CA LYS A 259 9.32 15.52 1.20
C LYS A 259 8.54 15.05 2.42
N LEU A 260 9.08 15.26 3.62
CA LEU A 260 8.44 14.79 4.84
C LEU A 260 7.05 15.41 5.02
N SER A 261 6.86 16.70 4.69
CA SER A 261 5.55 17.33 4.77
C SER A 261 4.52 16.68 3.84
N ASP A 262 4.95 16.30 2.63
CA ASP A 262 4.09 15.68 1.62
C ASP A 262 3.70 14.26 2.03
N ALA A 263 4.65 13.47 2.55
CA ALA A 263 4.38 12.15 3.09
C ALA A 263 3.38 12.19 4.26
N LEU A 264 3.52 13.16 5.16
CA LEU A 264 2.59 13.34 6.29
C LEU A 264 1.20 13.79 5.81
N ARG A 265 1.13 14.73 4.87
CA ARG A 265 -0.13 15.18 4.26
C ARG A 265 -0.88 14.02 3.61
N ASP A 266 -0.17 13.15 2.91
CA ASP A 266 -0.76 12.06 2.13
C ASP A 266 -1.04 10.80 2.99
N GLY A 267 -0.72 10.84 4.29
CA GLY A 267 -0.88 9.70 5.19
C GLY A 267 -0.01 8.51 4.77
N ASP A 268 1.20 8.78 4.30
CA ASP A 268 2.15 7.74 3.89
C ASP A 268 2.81 7.09 5.11
N PRO A 269 3.10 5.78 5.04
CA PRO A 269 3.85 5.09 6.06
C PRO A 269 5.34 5.53 5.95
N ILE A 270 5.97 5.88 7.07
CA ILE A 270 7.33 6.45 7.05
C ILE A 270 8.30 5.45 7.68
N ARG A 271 9.17 4.88 6.83
CA ARG A 271 10.21 3.90 7.20
C ARG A 271 11.33 4.56 8.01
N SER A 272 11.84 5.66 7.46
CA SER A 272 12.94 6.44 8.00
C SER A 272 12.98 7.81 7.31
N VAL A 273 13.83 8.69 7.81
CA VAL A 273 13.94 10.05 7.30
C VAL A 273 15.39 10.39 6.99
N ILE A 274 15.63 10.77 5.73
CA ILE A 274 16.91 11.30 5.24
C ILE A 274 16.98 12.77 5.68
N ARG A 275 18.03 13.11 6.45
CA ARG A 275 18.28 14.47 6.92
C ARG A 275 19.21 15.27 6.02
N SER A 276 20.10 14.58 5.32
CA SER A 276 21.00 15.21 4.36
C SER A 276 21.59 14.18 3.41
N THR A 277 21.84 14.61 2.18
CA THR A 277 22.71 13.91 1.21
C THR A 277 23.82 14.85 0.78
N CYS A 278 25.00 14.32 0.50
CA CYS A 278 26.15 15.11 0.05
C CYS A 278 26.98 14.32 -0.96
N ILE A 279 27.54 15.02 -1.95
CA ILE A 279 28.52 14.46 -2.90
C ILE A 279 29.80 15.29 -2.97
N ALA A 280 30.93 14.67 -3.30
CA ALA A 280 32.20 15.37 -3.54
C ALA A 280 33.17 14.55 -4.42
N GLY A 281 34.05 15.25 -5.15
CA GLY A 281 35.18 14.66 -5.85
C GLY A 281 36.44 14.57 -4.97
N ASN A 282 37.26 13.52 -5.16
CA ASN A 282 38.56 13.36 -4.50
C ASN A 282 39.57 14.47 -4.84
N GLY A 283 39.44 15.09 -6.01
CA GLY A 283 40.47 15.98 -6.55
C GLY A 283 41.75 15.21 -6.89
N ARG A 284 42.92 15.86 -6.75
CA ARG A 284 44.21 15.24 -7.05
C ARG A 284 44.69 14.35 -5.89
N THR A 285 44.95 13.08 -6.19
CA THR A 285 45.50 12.05 -5.30
C THR A 285 46.76 11.42 -5.95
N PRO A 286 47.57 10.64 -5.22
CA PRO A 286 48.77 9.99 -5.79
C PRO A 286 48.48 9.09 -7.01
N GLY A 287 47.28 8.51 -7.07
CA GLY A 287 46.74 7.86 -8.25
C GLY A 287 45.22 8.09 -8.34
N LEU A 288 44.66 8.02 -9.55
CA LEU A 288 43.24 8.29 -9.82
C LEU A 288 42.28 7.47 -8.94
N THR A 289 42.65 6.22 -8.65
CA THR A 289 41.84 5.28 -7.87
C THR A 289 42.11 5.33 -6.37
N THR A 290 43.08 6.13 -5.92
CA THR A 290 43.41 6.28 -4.50
C THR A 290 42.35 7.13 -3.78
N PRO A 291 41.77 6.66 -2.65
CA PRO A 291 40.83 7.45 -1.85
C PRO A 291 41.45 8.71 -1.23
N ASN A 292 40.61 9.69 -0.87
CA ASN A 292 41.07 10.93 -0.22
C ASN A 292 40.40 11.12 1.15
N PRO A 293 41.05 10.78 2.27
CA PRO A 293 40.44 10.83 3.61
C PRO A 293 40.03 12.25 4.02
N LYS A 294 40.74 13.29 3.57
CA LYS A 294 40.37 14.69 3.85
C LYS A 294 39.04 15.07 3.20
N ILE A 295 38.78 14.53 2.01
CA ILE A 295 37.53 14.75 1.30
C ILE A 295 36.40 13.96 1.96
N HIS A 296 36.66 12.72 2.39
CA HIS A 296 35.68 11.91 3.12
C HIS A 296 35.26 12.62 4.41
N GLU A 297 36.22 13.11 5.20
CA GLU A 297 35.94 13.87 6.42
C GLU A 297 35.12 15.14 6.13
N ARG A 298 35.57 15.95 5.17
CA ARG A 298 34.86 17.18 4.77
C ARG A 298 33.43 16.88 4.32
N LEU A 299 33.23 15.80 3.57
CA LEU A 299 31.93 15.37 3.05
C LEU A 299 30.99 15.01 4.20
N MET A 300 31.44 14.19 5.15
CA MET A 300 30.66 13.81 6.33
C MET A 300 30.34 15.03 7.20
N ARG A 301 31.31 15.91 7.50
CA ARG A 301 31.05 17.14 8.28
C ARG A 301 30.06 18.08 7.58
N ARG A 302 30.11 18.17 6.25
CA ARG A 302 29.11 18.93 5.46
C ARG A 302 27.72 18.34 5.64
N GLY A 303 27.58 17.02 5.57
CA GLY A 303 26.29 16.33 5.80
C GLY A 303 25.69 16.70 7.15
N HIS A 304 26.48 16.58 8.22
CA HIS A 304 26.06 16.98 9.57
C HIS A 304 25.60 18.44 9.63
N LYS A 305 26.37 19.36 9.06
CA LYS A 305 25.99 20.78 9.01
C LYS A 305 24.65 20.99 8.29
N LEU A 306 24.44 20.35 7.14
CA LEU A 306 23.18 20.46 6.39
C LEU A 306 22.00 19.84 7.15
N ALA A 307 22.24 18.74 7.86
CA ALA A 307 21.27 18.10 8.71
C ALA A 307 20.98 18.89 10.00
N GLY A 308 21.72 19.96 10.30
CA GLY A 308 21.60 20.72 11.55
C GLY A 308 22.26 20.05 12.76
N ILE A 309 23.00 18.96 12.56
CA ILE A 309 23.57 18.14 13.62
C ILE A 309 24.70 18.87 14.33
N THR A 310 24.46 19.24 15.58
CA THR A 310 25.42 19.95 16.44
C THR A 310 26.16 19.01 17.41
N ASP A 311 25.46 18.07 18.02
CA ASP A 311 26.06 17.06 18.92
C ASP A 311 26.42 15.77 18.17
N LEU A 312 27.68 15.65 17.76
CA LEU A 312 28.21 14.47 17.09
C LEU A 312 28.27 13.24 18.01
N SER A 313 28.35 13.44 19.33
CA SER A 313 28.40 12.35 20.30
C SER A 313 27.11 11.53 20.31
N LYS A 314 26.01 12.04 19.75
CA LYS A 314 24.74 11.32 19.64
C LYS A 314 24.62 10.42 18.41
N THR A 315 25.58 10.42 17.49
CA THR A 315 25.59 9.45 16.37
C THR A 315 25.97 8.07 16.88
N ALA A 316 25.14 7.07 16.62
CA ALA A 316 25.43 5.71 17.06
C ALA A 316 26.44 5.01 16.15
N MET A 317 26.27 5.14 14.82
CA MET A 317 26.99 4.30 13.86
C MET A 317 27.30 5.01 12.54
N VAL A 318 28.37 4.55 11.89
CA VAL A 318 28.65 4.76 10.47
C VAL A 318 28.59 3.41 9.73
N GLU A 319 27.69 3.30 8.76
CA GLU A 319 27.74 2.28 7.71
C GLU A 319 28.73 2.76 6.65
N CYS A 320 29.95 2.25 6.74
CA CYS A 320 31.07 2.62 5.89
C CYS A 320 30.89 2.07 4.47
N HIS A 321 31.63 2.65 3.53
CA HIS A 321 31.85 2.03 2.23
C HIS A 321 32.58 0.68 2.42
N GLY A 322 33.59 0.60 3.28
CA GLY A 322 34.08 -0.63 3.91
C GLY A 322 34.23 -1.81 2.96
N THR A 323 35.07 -1.66 1.94
CA THR A 323 35.27 -2.67 0.88
C THR A 323 36.10 -3.88 1.29
N GLY A 324 36.81 -3.84 2.42
CA GLY A 324 37.78 -4.89 2.74
C GLY A 324 39.08 -4.74 1.96
N THR A 325 39.42 -3.51 1.53
CA THR A 325 40.67 -3.25 0.82
C THR A 325 41.74 -2.80 1.80
N SER A 326 42.97 -3.29 1.58
CA SER A 326 44.11 -3.00 2.45
C SER A 326 44.42 -1.50 2.54
N VAL A 327 44.13 -0.70 1.51
CA VAL A 327 44.38 0.75 1.50
C VAL A 327 43.12 1.54 1.86
N GLY A 328 41.95 1.14 1.35
CA GLY A 328 40.72 1.92 1.50
C GLY A 328 40.19 1.94 2.93
N ASP A 329 40.18 0.79 3.61
CA ASP A 329 39.59 0.67 4.94
C ASP A 329 40.31 1.56 5.98
N PRO A 330 41.66 1.58 6.09
CA PRO A 330 42.34 2.52 6.98
C PRO A 330 42.08 4.00 6.68
N LEU A 331 41.97 4.38 5.40
CA LEU A 331 41.73 5.77 5.01
C LEU A 331 40.30 6.22 5.33
N GLU A 332 39.30 5.38 5.07
CA GLU A 332 37.92 5.67 5.41
C GLU A 332 37.73 5.74 6.93
N VAL A 333 38.18 4.71 7.65
CA VAL A 333 38.00 4.65 9.10
C VAL A 333 38.80 5.75 9.80
N GLY A 334 39.97 6.14 9.27
CA GLY A 334 40.70 7.33 9.73
C GLY A 334 39.87 8.61 9.61
N ALA A 335 39.13 8.80 8.51
CA ALA A 335 38.23 9.94 8.36
C ALA A 335 37.05 9.90 9.35
N VAL A 336 36.53 8.70 9.66
CA VAL A 336 35.50 8.52 10.71
C VAL A 336 36.08 8.84 12.09
N ALA A 337 37.27 8.34 12.39
CA ALA A 337 37.99 8.59 13.65
C ALA A 337 38.20 10.09 13.92
N ASN A 338 38.52 10.88 12.90
CA ASN A 338 38.69 12.33 13.04
C ASN A 338 37.40 13.07 13.43
N ILE A 339 36.22 12.50 13.16
CA ILE A 339 34.94 13.14 13.44
C ILE A 339 34.38 12.68 14.79
N TRP A 340 34.43 11.38 15.08
CA TRP A 340 33.76 10.80 16.25
C TRP A 340 34.70 10.12 17.25
N GLY A 341 36.00 10.06 16.97
CA GLY A 341 36.95 9.25 17.74
C GLY A 341 36.98 9.60 19.23
N GLU A 342 36.78 10.86 19.57
CA GLU A 342 36.73 11.33 20.96
C GLU A 342 35.50 10.79 21.73
N HIS A 343 34.38 10.58 21.02
CA HIS A 343 33.10 10.16 21.58
C HIS A 343 32.89 8.63 21.54
N GLY A 344 33.63 7.94 20.68
CA GLY A 344 33.43 6.54 20.33
C GLY A 344 32.22 6.32 19.42
N ILE A 345 32.36 5.38 18.49
CA ILE A 345 31.35 5.13 17.46
C ILE A 345 31.39 3.67 16.99
N TYR A 346 30.22 3.14 16.62
CA TYR A 346 30.14 1.87 15.93
C TYR A 346 30.41 2.05 14.44
N ILE A 347 31.14 1.13 13.83
CA ILE A 347 31.34 1.07 12.38
C ILE A 347 30.97 -0.30 11.84
N GLY A 348 30.50 -0.34 10.61
CA GLY A 348 30.14 -1.59 9.93
C GLY A 348 30.11 -1.42 8.41
N SER A 349 29.96 -2.54 7.71
CA SER A 349 29.72 -2.60 6.27
C SER A 349 28.78 -3.75 5.97
N VAL A 350 27.91 -3.60 4.99
CA VAL A 350 27.06 -4.70 4.49
C VAL A 350 27.79 -5.65 3.53
N LYS A 351 28.93 -5.20 2.98
CA LYS A 351 29.63 -5.92 1.90
C LYS A 351 30.16 -7.30 2.30
N PRO A 352 30.53 -7.58 3.55
CA PRO A 352 30.81 -8.95 3.97
C PRO A 352 29.61 -9.90 3.81
N ASN A 353 28.38 -9.40 4.03
CA ASN A 353 27.15 -10.19 3.96
C ASN A 353 26.69 -10.44 2.51
N ILE A 354 26.70 -9.42 1.65
CA ILE A 354 26.08 -9.49 0.31
C ILE A 354 27.04 -9.14 -0.84
N GLY A 355 28.33 -8.99 -0.55
CA GLY A 355 29.32 -8.56 -1.54
C GLY A 355 29.23 -7.08 -1.87
N HIS A 356 30.11 -6.64 -2.76
CA HIS A 356 30.10 -5.29 -3.28
C HIS A 356 29.22 -5.21 -4.53
N GLY A 357 27.97 -4.75 -4.35
CA GLY A 357 26.99 -4.51 -5.42
C GLY A 357 27.32 -3.38 -6.41
N GLU A 358 28.59 -2.94 -6.49
CA GLU A 358 29.07 -1.85 -7.35
C GLU A 358 28.14 -0.64 -7.36
N GLY A 359 27.56 -0.26 -8.51
CA GLY A 359 26.64 0.89 -8.63
C GLY A 359 25.39 0.81 -7.75
N ALA A 360 24.96 -0.40 -7.37
CA ALA A 360 23.81 -0.64 -6.50
C ALA A 360 24.14 -0.59 -4.98
N SER A 361 25.42 -0.65 -4.62
CA SER A 361 25.86 -0.88 -3.22
C SER A 361 25.35 0.14 -2.21
N GLY A 362 25.32 1.40 -2.63
CA GLY A 362 24.93 2.50 -1.76
C GLY A 362 23.53 2.33 -1.20
N LEU A 363 22.59 1.97 -2.08
CA LEU A 363 21.20 1.79 -1.69
C LEU A 363 20.99 0.54 -0.82
N SER A 364 21.74 -0.54 -1.05
CA SER A 364 21.71 -1.72 -0.18
C SER A 364 22.18 -1.40 1.25
N SER A 365 23.18 -0.52 1.41
CA SER A 365 23.62 -0.01 2.72
C SER A 365 22.57 0.91 3.36
N VAL A 366 21.90 1.78 2.59
CA VAL A 366 20.78 2.59 3.09
C VAL A 366 19.67 1.69 3.63
N ILE A 367 19.23 0.70 2.85
CA ILE A 367 18.16 -0.21 3.24
C ILE A 367 18.53 -1.02 4.49
N LYS A 368 19.77 -1.55 4.58
CA LYS A 368 20.28 -2.21 5.80
C LYS A 368 20.06 -1.32 7.03
N MET A 369 20.40 -0.03 6.91
CA MET A 369 20.30 0.91 8.00
C MET A 369 18.87 1.34 8.31
N VAL A 370 17.98 1.41 7.31
CA VAL A 370 16.54 1.58 7.58
C VAL A 370 16.01 0.42 8.41
N LEU A 371 16.33 -0.83 8.05
CA LEU A 371 15.88 -2.01 8.79
C LEU A 371 16.47 -2.08 10.21
N ALA A 372 17.75 -1.71 10.36
CA ALA A 372 18.41 -1.64 11.67
C ALA A 372 17.74 -0.61 12.60
N LEU A 373 17.36 0.54 12.04
CA LEU A 373 16.63 1.60 12.75
C LEU A 373 15.19 1.20 13.10
N GLU A 374 14.48 0.49 12.21
CA GLU A 374 13.14 -0.04 12.45
C GLU A 374 13.10 -1.07 13.59
N ASN A 375 14.16 -1.87 13.71
CA ASN A 375 14.29 -2.91 14.73
C ASN A 375 15.08 -2.43 15.97
N SER A 376 15.46 -1.15 16.04
CA SER A 376 16.32 -0.59 17.09
C SER A 376 17.51 -1.51 17.44
N THR A 377 18.16 -2.08 16.43
CA THR A 377 19.20 -3.11 16.58
C THR A 377 20.31 -2.90 15.55
N ILE A 378 21.56 -2.85 16.01
CA ILE A 378 22.76 -2.81 15.16
C ILE A 378 23.12 -4.25 14.76
N PRO A 379 23.07 -4.61 13.45
CA PRO A 379 23.42 -5.95 13.00
C PRO A 379 24.96 -6.19 13.04
N PRO A 380 25.39 -7.46 13.17
CA PRO A 380 26.80 -7.83 13.20
C PRO A 380 27.50 -7.55 11.85
N ASN A 381 28.76 -7.14 11.93
CA ASN A 381 29.70 -7.08 10.84
C ASN A 381 30.50 -8.39 10.78
N ILE A 382 30.18 -9.22 9.80
CA ILE A 382 30.80 -10.54 9.65
C ILE A 382 32.19 -10.45 9.00
N ASN A 383 32.96 -11.55 9.04
CA ASN A 383 34.33 -11.64 8.55
C ASN A 383 35.35 -10.69 9.21
N PHE A 384 35.04 -10.20 10.42
CA PHE A 384 35.96 -9.42 11.25
C PHE A 384 36.45 -10.28 12.43
N LYS A 385 37.73 -10.64 12.42
CA LYS A 385 38.41 -11.49 13.41
C LYS A 385 39.57 -10.76 14.05
N THR A 386 40.46 -10.18 13.25
CA THR A 386 41.68 -9.51 13.70
C THR A 386 41.61 -8.04 13.27
N PRO A 387 41.57 -7.09 14.21
CA PRO A 387 41.51 -5.67 13.85
C PRO A 387 42.74 -5.25 13.02
N ASN A 388 42.53 -4.53 11.90
CA ASN A 388 43.64 -4.06 11.06
C ASN A 388 44.52 -3.06 11.83
N PRO A 389 45.84 -3.31 11.97
CA PRO A 389 46.72 -2.48 12.81
C PRO A 389 46.94 -1.05 12.28
N ARG A 390 46.55 -0.77 11.03
CA ARG A 390 46.62 0.57 10.44
C ARG A 390 45.42 1.46 10.80
N ILE A 391 44.40 0.90 11.46
CA ILE A 391 43.24 1.65 11.96
C ILE A 391 43.49 2.06 13.42
N PRO A 392 43.19 3.32 13.81
CA PRO A 392 43.45 3.82 15.17
C PRO A 392 42.37 3.39 16.18
N TRP A 393 42.21 2.08 16.41
CA TRP A 393 41.12 1.49 17.22
C TRP A 393 40.95 2.11 18.63
N GLU A 394 41.99 2.03 19.45
CA GLU A 394 41.96 2.50 20.85
C GLU A 394 41.87 4.02 20.93
N ALA A 395 42.71 4.72 20.15
CA ALA A 395 42.77 6.19 20.16
C ALA A 395 41.45 6.83 19.72
N ALA A 396 40.70 6.18 18.82
CA ALA A 396 39.42 6.67 18.32
C ALA A 396 38.20 5.91 18.87
N LYS A 397 38.37 5.07 19.90
CA LYS A 397 37.28 4.33 20.57
C LYS A 397 36.32 3.64 19.58
N LEU A 398 36.88 3.10 18.48
CA LEU A 398 36.11 2.50 17.38
C LEU A 398 35.64 1.11 17.78
N LYS A 399 34.38 0.78 17.47
CA LYS A 399 33.80 -0.54 17.76
C LYS A 399 33.19 -1.16 16.51
N VAL A 400 33.53 -2.42 16.24
CA VAL A 400 32.88 -3.24 15.21
C VAL A 400 31.96 -4.24 15.92
N PRO A 401 30.64 -4.17 15.73
CA PRO A 401 29.73 -5.15 16.31
C PRO A 401 29.95 -6.50 15.60
N THR A 402 30.29 -7.56 16.34
CA THR A 402 30.40 -8.93 15.79
C THR A 402 29.19 -9.80 16.12
N GLU A 403 28.29 -9.29 16.96
CA GLU A 403 27.00 -9.87 17.33
C GLU A 403 25.91 -8.78 17.23
N PRO A 404 24.63 -9.14 17.12
CA PRO A 404 23.54 -8.16 17.16
C PRO A 404 23.54 -7.41 18.48
N LEU A 405 23.50 -6.07 18.41
CA LEU A 405 23.46 -5.22 19.61
C LEU A 405 22.19 -4.39 19.62
N PRO A 406 21.51 -4.22 20.77
CA PRO A 406 20.45 -3.23 20.89
C PRO A 406 21.00 -1.84 20.58
N TRP A 407 20.17 -0.97 20.02
CA TRP A 407 20.59 0.40 19.74
C TRP A 407 21.00 1.11 21.05
N PRO A 408 22.14 1.81 21.11
CA PRO A 408 22.60 2.42 22.36
C PRO A 408 21.61 3.47 22.88
N THR A 409 21.24 3.37 24.17
CA THR A 409 20.21 4.22 24.78
C THR A 409 20.65 5.67 24.99
N ASP A 410 21.95 5.94 25.01
CA ASP A 410 22.55 7.27 25.14
C ASP A 410 22.83 7.96 23.79
N ARG A 411 22.52 7.27 22.68
CA ARG A 411 22.67 7.74 21.30
C ARG A 411 21.31 7.86 20.63
N PHE A 412 21.22 8.69 19.60
CA PHE A 412 20.03 8.74 18.76
C PHE A 412 20.02 7.57 17.78
N GLU A 413 18.82 7.18 17.36
CA GLU A 413 18.56 6.29 16.22
C GLU A 413 18.86 7.03 14.92
N ARG A 414 20.16 7.31 14.75
CA ARG A 414 20.80 8.09 13.71
C ARG A 414 22.03 7.37 13.20
N VAL A 415 22.18 7.37 11.88
CA VAL A 415 23.28 6.71 11.19
C VAL A 415 23.77 7.52 9.99
N SER A 416 25.08 7.44 9.78
CA SER A 416 25.75 7.92 8.58
C SER A 416 26.02 6.75 7.62
N VAL A 417 25.76 6.94 6.33
CA VAL A 417 26.01 5.95 5.28
C VAL A 417 26.96 6.53 4.23
N ASN A 418 28.05 5.82 3.94
CA ASN A 418 29.07 6.23 2.98
C ASN A 418 29.04 5.35 1.72
N SER A 419 29.25 5.95 0.54
CA SER A 419 29.64 5.19 -0.66
C SER A 419 30.63 5.97 -1.51
N PHE A 420 31.79 5.37 -1.77
CA PHE A 420 32.91 6.03 -2.43
C PHE A 420 33.22 5.35 -3.76
N GLY A 421 33.08 6.08 -4.85
CA GLY A 421 33.30 5.57 -6.20
C GLY A 421 34.78 5.47 -6.54
N ILE A 422 35.17 4.39 -7.21
CA ILE A 422 36.49 4.32 -7.87
C ILE A 422 36.61 5.49 -8.86
N GLY A 423 37.76 6.18 -8.85
CA GLY A 423 37.94 7.45 -9.57
C GLY A 423 37.54 8.70 -8.79
N GLY A 424 36.91 8.54 -7.62
CA GLY A 424 36.81 9.57 -6.60
C GLY A 424 35.52 10.38 -6.56
N SER A 425 34.42 9.89 -7.14
CA SER A 425 33.08 10.45 -6.90
C SER A 425 32.48 9.85 -5.64
N ASN A 426 32.35 10.65 -4.58
CA ASN A 426 31.97 10.20 -3.25
C ASN A 426 30.58 10.69 -2.88
N ALA A 427 29.85 9.89 -2.10
CA ALA A 427 28.54 10.24 -1.57
C ALA A 427 28.40 9.86 -0.09
N HIS A 428 27.60 10.65 0.63
CA HIS A 428 27.30 10.48 2.04
C HIS A 428 25.83 10.82 2.33
N VAL A 429 25.20 10.06 3.22
CA VAL A 429 23.80 10.24 3.64
C VAL A 429 23.69 10.16 5.16
N SER A 430 22.87 11.01 5.76
CA SER A 430 22.48 10.92 7.18
C SER A 430 21.01 10.55 7.28
N ILE A 431 20.70 9.52 8.08
CA ILE A 431 19.36 8.94 8.23
C ILE A 431 18.99 8.87 9.71
N TYR A 432 17.72 9.15 10.01
CA TYR A 432 17.11 9.01 11.32
C TYR A 432 15.92 8.05 11.22
N THR A 433 15.58 7.37 12.31
CA THR A 433 14.26 6.73 12.40
C THR A 433 13.14 7.79 12.53
N GLY A 434 11.94 7.45 12.07
CA GLY A 434 10.77 8.32 12.17
C GLY A 434 10.47 8.72 13.62
N CYS A 435 10.51 7.78 14.56
CA CYS A 435 10.25 8.03 15.99
C CYS A 435 11.28 8.97 16.65
N CYS A 436 12.56 8.86 16.33
CA CYS A 436 13.59 9.75 16.86
C CYS A 436 13.39 11.16 16.34
N LEU A 437 13.13 11.31 15.04
CA LEU A 437 12.88 12.63 14.46
C LEU A 437 11.58 13.25 14.97
N ALA A 438 10.52 12.45 15.10
CA ALA A 438 9.26 12.89 15.67
C ALA A 438 9.39 13.45 17.09
N LYS A 439 10.22 12.82 17.94
CA LYS A 439 10.54 13.32 19.28
C LYS A 439 11.30 14.64 19.23
N LEU A 440 12.28 14.76 18.32
CA LEU A 440 13.07 16.00 18.16
C LEU A 440 12.21 17.16 17.62
N MET A 441 11.22 16.86 16.78
CA MET A 441 10.34 17.86 16.16
C MET A 441 9.00 18.03 16.89
N SER A 442 8.76 17.29 17.99
CA SER A 442 7.46 17.22 18.67
C SER A 442 6.27 16.92 17.72
N CYS A 443 6.47 16.03 16.75
CA CYS A 443 5.50 15.74 15.68
C CYS A 443 4.78 14.40 15.91
N GLN A 444 3.56 14.45 16.48
CA GLN A 444 2.76 13.25 16.78
C GLN A 444 2.37 12.45 15.53
N VAL A 445 2.03 13.13 14.42
CA VAL A 445 1.64 12.46 13.15
C VAL A 445 2.78 11.59 12.60
N LEU A 446 4.04 12.04 12.74
CA LEU A 446 5.20 11.26 12.32
C LEU A 446 5.41 10.00 13.19
N LEU A 447 5.12 10.06 14.49
CA LEU A 447 5.14 8.86 15.36
C LEU A 447 4.10 7.83 14.90
N GLU A 448 2.93 8.28 14.48
CA GLU A 448 1.84 7.41 14.01
C GLU A 448 2.17 6.75 12.67
N SER A 449 2.69 7.52 11.71
CA SER A 449 3.17 6.99 10.43
C SER A 449 4.32 5.99 10.58
N ALA A 450 5.21 6.20 11.56
CA ALA A 450 6.33 5.30 11.84
C ALA A 450 5.87 3.96 12.48
N ALA A 451 4.75 3.97 13.21
CA ALA A 451 4.21 2.80 13.89
C ALA A 451 3.81 1.66 12.92
N CYS A 452 3.57 1.99 11.64
CA CYS A 452 3.30 1.01 10.58
C CYS A 452 4.40 -0.05 10.45
N PHE A 453 5.62 0.24 10.88
CA PHE A 453 6.78 -0.66 10.81
C PHE A 453 7.22 -1.19 12.18
N GLY A 454 6.30 -1.25 13.14
CA GLY A 454 6.57 -1.83 14.46
C GLY A 454 7.36 -0.93 15.41
N LEU A 455 7.62 0.32 15.02
CA LEU A 455 8.30 1.29 15.87
C LEU A 455 7.41 1.74 17.04
N PRO A 456 7.97 1.96 18.25
CA PRO A 456 7.18 2.31 19.43
C PRO A 456 6.43 3.64 19.25
N SER A 457 5.10 3.58 19.16
CA SER A 457 4.23 4.75 19.28
C SER A 457 3.67 4.84 20.71
N THR A 458 3.79 6.01 21.34
CA THR A 458 3.16 6.29 22.63
C THR A 458 1.65 6.36 22.44
N LYS A 459 0.99 5.19 22.52
CA LYS A 459 -0.46 5.00 22.65
C LYS A 459 -1.32 5.95 21.80
N ILE A 460 -1.71 5.50 20.61
CA ILE A 460 -3.14 5.57 20.32
C ILE A 460 -3.72 4.34 21.01
N SER A 461 -4.37 4.56 22.15
CA SER A 461 -5.48 3.70 22.49
C SER A 461 -6.45 3.85 21.32
N ASN A 462 -6.38 2.94 20.36
CA ASN A 462 -7.62 2.52 19.75
C ASN A 462 -8.39 2.04 20.96
N LYS A 463 -9.30 2.87 21.46
CA LYS A 463 -10.55 2.34 21.95
C LYS A 463 -11.07 1.56 20.73
N SER A 464 -10.58 0.33 20.57
CA SER A 464 -11.29 -0.71 19.85
C SER A 464 -12.64 -0.62 20.52
N ASN A 465 -13.59 0.01 19.85
CA ASN A 465 -14.96 -0.09 20.28
C ASN A 465 -15.18 -1.61 20.28
N PRO A 466 -15.31 -2.27 21.43
CA PRO A 466 -15.36 -3.75 21.48
C PRO A 466 -16.58 -4.30 20.73
N GLU A 467 -17.40 -3.40 20.19
CA GLU A 467 -18.68 -3.61 19.51
C GLU A 467 -18.65 -3.25 18.01
N ALA A 468 -17.49 -2.94 17.42
CA ALA A 468 -17.39 -2.79 15.96
C ALA A 468 -17.72 -4.13 15.27
N LEU A 469 -18.39 -4.09 14.10
CA LEU A 469 -18.73 -5.29 13.31
C LEU A 469 -17.56 -6.28 13.26
N ASP A 470 -17.77 -7.55 13.57
CA ASP A 470 -16.69 -8.54 13.60
C ASP A 470 -16.08 -8.77 12.21
N PHE A 471 -16.89 -8.55 11.16
CA PHE A 471 -16.51 -8.83 9.78
C PHE A 471 -15.73 -7.68 9.11
N ARG A 472 -14.80 -8.06 8.24
CA ARG A 472 -14.04 -7.18 7.34
C ARG A 472 -14.14 -7.67 5.90
N LEU A 473 -14.19 -6.72 4.97
CA LEU A 473 -14.08 -6.97 3.54
C LEU A 473 -12.60 -6.97 3.14
N LEU A 474 -12.12 -8.12 2.64
CA LEU A 474 -10.83 -8.25 1.97
C LEU A 474 -11.05 -8.20 0.47
N THR A 475 -10.34 -7.32 -0.22
CA THR A 475 -10.38 -7.19 -1.67
C THR A 475 -9.08 -7.70 -2.28
N PHE A 476 -9.19 -8.50 -3.34
CA PHE A 476 -8.04 -9.09 -4.03
C PHE A 476 -8.10 -8.73 -5.50
N THR A 477 -6.98 -8.28 -6.04
CA THR A 477 -6.92 -7.91 -7.44
C THR A 477 -5.54 -8.12 -8.06
N ALA A 478 -5.51 -8.53 -9.32
CA ALA A 478 -4.29 -8.70 -10.10
C ALA A 478 -4.57 -8.67 -11.61
N LYS A 479 -3.51 -8.62 -12.43
CA LYS A 479 -3.64 -8.63 -13.90
C LYS A 479 -3.94 -10.01 -14.50
N ASN A 480 -3.72 -11.09 -13.73
CA ASN A 480 -4.07 -12.46 -14.12
C ASN A 480 -4.72 -13.25 -12.94
N PRO A 481 -5.55 -14.27 -13.22
CA PRO A 481 -6.31 -14.99 -12.19
C PRO A 481 -5.43 -15.82 -11.25
N VAL A 482 -4.30 -16.35 -11.72
CA VAL A 482 -3.36 -17.14 -10.90
C VAL A 482 -2.73 -16.27 -9.80
N SER A 483 -2.45 -15.00 -10.12
CA SER A 483 -1.93 -14.03 -9.16
C SER A 483 -2.95 -13.67 -8.10
N VAL A 484 -4.25 -13.57 -8.45
CA VAL A 484 -5.32 -13.40 -7.45
C VAL A 484 -5.34 -14.58 -6.47
N GLN A 485 -5.28 -15.81 -6.96
CA GLN A 485 -5.22 -17.01 -6.11
C GLN A 485 -4.00 -17.00 -5.18
N THR A 486 -2.84 -16.62 -5.72
CA THR A 486 -1.60 -16.51 -4.95
C THR A 486 -1.69 -15.44 -3.87
N LEU A 487 -2.25 -14.27 -4.19
CA LEU A 487 -2.44 -13.16 -3.25
C LEU A 487 -3.41 -13.57 -2.12
N THR A 488 -4.53 -14.20 -2.47
CA THR A 488 -5.50 -14.73 -1.49
C THR A 488 -4.83 -15.72 -0.53
N ARG A 489 -4.10 -16.70 -1.06
CA ARG A 489 -3.40 -17.69 -0.23
C ARG A 489 -2.38 -17.04 0.68
N LYS A 490 -1.49 -16.19 0.14
CA LYS A 490 -0.48 -15.47 0.92
C LYS A 490 -1.10 -14.59 2.02
N THR A 491 -2.23 -13.96 1.72
CA THR A 491 -2.96 -13.14 2.71
C THR A 491 -3.56 -14.01 3.81
N GLY A 492 -4.14 -15.17 3.47
CA GLY A 492 -4.60 -16.15 4.47
C GLY A 492 -3.45 -16.64 5.35
N ASP A 493 -2.31 -17.01 4.76
CA ASP A 493 -1.11 -17.45 5.48
C ASP A 493 -0.55 -16.36 6.41
N TYR A 494 -0.68 -15.09 6.02
CA TYR A 494 -0.31 -13.94 6.84
C TYR A 494 -1.28 -13.74 8.01
N LEU A 495 -2.59 -13.72 7.75
CA LEU A 495 -3.62 -13.54 8.78
C LEU A 495 -3.63 -14.68 9.80
N ASN A 496 -3.35 -15.91 9.38
CA ASN A 496 -3.19 -17.06 10.29
C ASN A 496 -2.05 -16.86 11.30
N ARG A 497 -0.98 -16.15 10.91
CA ARG A 497 0.16 -15.83 11.78
C ARG A 497 -0.04 -14.53 12.56
N SER A 498 -0.98 -13.69 12.16
CA SER A 498 -1.19 -12.34 12.72
C SER A 498 -2.67 -11.94 12.66
N PRO A 499 -3.56 -12.66 13.37
CA PRO A 499 -5.02 -12.45 13.28
C PRO A 499 -5.45 -11.06 13.71
N GLN A 500 -4.73 -10.44 14.65
CA GLN A 500 -4.96 -9.07 15.11
C GLN A 500 -4.82 -8.01 14.00
N SER A 501 -4.19 -8.35 12.87
CA SER A 501 -3.94 -7.44 11.76
C SER A 501 -5.09 -7.36 10.76
N LEU A 502 -6.18 -8.11 10.94
CA LEU A 502 -7.29 -8.21 9.98
C LEU A 502 -7.79 -6.85 9.50
N SER A 503 -8.05 -5.92 10.41
CA SER A 503 -8.54 -4.57 10.06
C SER A 503 -7.51 -3.79 9.22
N ASN A 504 -6.23 -3.86 9.57
CA ASN A 504 -5.16 -3.18 8.85
C ASN A 504 -4.93 -3.78 7.47
N VAL A 505 -5.05 -5.10 7.34
CA VAL A 505 -4.98 -5.80 6.05
C VAL A 505 -6.16 -5.42 5.16
N ALA A 506 -7.38 -5.42 5.70
CA ALA A 506 -8.58 -5.01 4.97
C ALA A 506 -8.46 -3.57 4.43
N TYR A 507 -8.03 -2.64 5.30
CA TYR A 507 -7.75 -1.26 4.92
C TYR A 507 -6.67 -1.18 3.83
N SER A 508 -5.54 -1.86 4.01
CA SER A 508 -4.40 -1.78 3.07
C SER A 508 -4.76 -2.32 1.69
N LEU A 509 -5.46 -3.46 1.63
CA LEU A 509 -5.91 -4.07 0.37
C LEU A 509 -6.90 -3.17 -0.39
N THR A 510 -7.73 -2.43 0.33
CA THR A 510 -8.81 -1.64 -0.27
C THR A 510 -8.38 -0.21 -0.61
N ALA A 511 -7.61 0.44 0.27
CA ALA A 511 -7.27 1.85 0.17
C ALA A 511 -5.83 2.12 -0.30
N ARG A 512 -4.93 1.14 -0.19
CA ARG A 512 -3.47 1.33 -0.38
C ARG A 512 -2.89 0.38 -1.44
N ARG A 513 -3.71 -0.08 -2.39
CA ARG A 513 -3.32 -0.93 -3.53
C ARG A 513 -3.99 -0.46 -4.82
N GLU A 514 -3.29 -0.62 -5.95
CA GLU A 514 -3.89 -0.41 -7.26
C GLU A 514 -4.99 -1.44 -7.54
N VAL A 515 -6.09 -0.99 -8.13
CA VAL A 515 -7.18 -1.87 -8.53
C VAL A 515 -6.93 -2.41 -9.94
N ASN A 516 -6.69 -3.72 -10.05
CA ASN A 516 -6.41 -4.40 -11.30
C ASN A 516 -7.66 -5.06 -11.93
N THR A 517 -7.46 -5.73 -13.06
CA THR A 517 -8.54 -6.21 -13.94
C THR A 517 -9.25 -7.47 -13.43
N HIS A 518 -8.53 -8.41 -12.79
CA HIS A 518 -9.14 -9.57 -12.16
C HIS A 518 -9.37 -9.28 -10.69
N ARG A 519 -10.56 -9.60 -10.19
CA ARG A 519 -11.02 -9.21 -8.85
C ARG A 519 -11.72 -10.36 -8.15
N ALA A 520 -11.46 -10.48 -6.86
CA ALA A 520 -12.19 -11.34 -5.93
C ALA A 520 -12.28 -10.64 -4.58
N PHE A 521 -13.19 -11.10 -3.72
CA PHE A 521 -13.33 -10.56 -2.37
C PHE A 521 -13.66 -11.66 -1.36
N CYS A 522 -13.48 -11.35 -0.08
CA CYS A 522 -13.86 -12.20 1.04
C CYS A 522 -14.42 -11.33 2.16
N VAL A 523 -15.54 -11.74 2.77
CA VAL A 523 -16.06 -11.12 4.00
C VAL A 523 -15.80 -12.11 5.13
N THR A 524 -14.99 -11.70 6.12
CA THR A 524 -14.51 -12.61 7.18
C THR A 524 -14.35 -11.87 8.50
N ASP A 525 -14.58 -12.56 9.61
CA ASP A 525 -14.26 -12.15 10.97
C ASP A 525 -12.83 -12.52 11.38
N GLY A 526 -12.06 -13.12 10.47
CA GLY A 526 -10.70 -13.59 10.70
C GLY A 526 -10.62 -15.03 11.23
N HIS A 527 -11.75 -15.70 11.45
CA HIS A 527 -11.78 -17.09 11.91
C HIS A 527 -11.98 -18.07 10.73
N GLY A 528 -11.13 -19.10 10.69
CA GLY A 528 -11.21 -20.15 9.69
C GLY A 528 -10.63 -19.78 8.32
N ALA A 529 -10.88 -20.61 7.32
CA ALA A 529 -10.36 -20.42 5.97
C ALA A 529 -11.12 -19.32 5.22
N LEU A 530 -10.38 -18.45 4.52
CA LEU A 530 -10.95 -17.37 3.71
C LEU A 530 -11.87 -17.94 2.62
N GLN A 531 -13.17 -17.65 2.73
CA GLN A 531 -14.17 -17.99 1.71
C GLN A 531 -14.18 -16.90 0.64
N VAL A 532 -13.45 -17.13 -0.44
CA VAL A 532 -13.23 -16.13 -1.49
C VAL A 532 -14.24 -16.30 -2.62
N SER A 533 -14.78 -15.17 -3.09
CA SER A 533 -15.70 -15.13 -4.23
C SER A 533 -15.06 -15.71 -5.50
N PRO A 534 -15.84 -16.13 -6.50
CA PRO A 534 -15.33 -16.40 -7.83
C PRO A 534 -14.51 -15.21 -8.37
N ILE A 535 -13.42 -15.51 -9.08
CA ILE A 535 -12.60 -14.48 -9.72
C ILE A 535 -13.35 -13.96 -10.94
N THR A 536 -13.56 -12.64 -10.97
CA THR A 536 -14.26 -11.96 -12.07
C THR A 536 -13.33 -10.98 -12.78
N LYS A 537 -13.60 -10.73 -14.07
CA LYS A 537 -12.97 -9.67 -14.85
C LYS A 537 -14.08 -8.72 -15.34
N PRO A 538 -14.43 -7.67 -14.59
CA PRO A 538 -15.51 -6.76 -14.98
C PRO A 538 -15.23 -6.14 -16.35
N ARG A 539 -16.26 -6.06 -17.20
CA ARG A 539 -16.17 -5.48 -18.56
C ARG A 539 -16.13 -3.95 -18.56
N CYS A 540 -16.67 -3.31 -17.52
CA CYS A 540 -16.70 -1.86 -17.36
C CYS A 540 -16.24 -1.50 -15.93
N SER A 541 -15.58 -0.35 -15.77
CA SER A 541 -15.12 0.15 -14.47
C SER A 541 -16.27 0.63 -13.57
N THR A 542 -17.36 1.13 -14.17
CA THR A 542 -18.57 1.59 -13.48
C THR A 542 -19.80 0.96 -14.12
N ALA A 543 -20.59 0.22 -13.34
CA ALA A 543 -21.88 -0.29 -13.78
C ALA A 543 -22.96 0.78 -13.54
N ASP A 544 -23.91 0.92 -14.46
CA ASP A 544 -25.11 1.72 -14.21
C ASP A 544 -25.97 1.02 -13.16
N LEU A 545 -26.02 1.61 -11.97
CA LEU A 545 -26.76 1.06 -10.83
C LEU A 545 -28.18 1.61 -10.81
N VAL A 546 -29.16 0.71 -10.67
CA VAL A 546 -30.54 1.10 -10.36
C VAL A 546 -30.84 0.69 -8.92
N TRP A 547 -31.17 1.65 -8.07
CA TRP A 547 -31.59 1.36 -6.70
C TRP A 547 -33.10 1.14 -6.65
N VAL A 548 -33.51 0.01 -6.07
CA VAL A 548 -34.91 -0.39 -5.96
C VAL A 548 -35.35 -0.33 -4.50
N PHE A 549 -36.29 0.55 -4.20
CA PHE A 549 -36.80 0.80 -2.84
C PHE A 549 -38.05 -0.01 -2.59
N THR A 550 -37.99 -0.85 -1.56
CA THR A 550 -39.10 -1.71 -1.17
C THR A 550 -40.25 -0.92 -0.54
N GLY A 551 -41.47 -1.33 -0.82
CA GLY A 551 -42.67 -0.79 -0.19
C GLY A 551 -42.99 -1.45 1.15
N GLN A 552 -44.18 -1.14 1.65
CA GLN A 552 -44.79 -1.78 2.82
C GLN A 552 -44.87 -3.31 2.64
N GLY A 553 -44.47 -4.06 3.66
CA GLY A 553 -44.38 -5.52 3.68
C GLY A 553 -42.96 -6.08 3.79
N ALA A 554 -41.94 -5.24 3.64
CA ALA A 554 -40.53 -5.62 3.78
C ALA A 554 -40.00 -5.56 5.23
N GLN A 555 -40.80 -5.00 6.15
CA GLN A 555 -40.40 -4.78 7.53
C GLN A 555 -40.41 -6.07 8.36
N TRP A 556 -39.52 -6.13 9.34
CA TRP A 556 -39.42 -7.21 10.31
C TRP A 556 -38.87 -6.67 11.63
N ALA A 557 -39.14 -7.37 12.74
CA ALA A 557 -38.72 -6.96 14.06
C ALA A 557 -37.20 -6.84 14.16
N GLN A 558 -36.69 -5.68 14.60
CA GLN A 558 -35.25 -5.36 14.68
C GLN A 558 -34.53 -5.23 13.32
N MET A 559 -35.26 -4.91 12.24
CA MET A 559 -34.61 -4.55 10.97
C MET A 559 -33.65 -3.36 11.17
N GLY A 560 -32.42 -3.47 10.64
CA GLY A 560 -31.42 -2.41 10.75
C GLY A 560 -30.84 -2.17 12.15
N LYS A 561 -31.24 -2.94 13.18
CA LYS A 561 -30.74 -2.81 14.55
C LYS A 561 -29.21 -2.75 14.62
N GLU A 562 -28.53 -3.69 13.99
CA GLU A 562 -27.07 -3.75 14.00
C GLU A 562 -26.42 -2.52 13.35
N LEU A 563 -27.02 -1.99 12.27
CA LEU A 563 -26.54 -0.76 11.65
C LEU A 563 -26.72 0.44 12.58
N VAL A 564 -27.87 0.54 13.25
CA VAL A 564 -28.13 1.62 14.22
C VAL A 564 -27.20 1.55 15.43
N GLU A 565 -26.80 0.35 15.86
CA GLU A 565 -25.91 0.16 17.02
C GLU A 565 -24.43 0.32 16.65
N LYS A 566 -24.02 -0.07 15.43
CA LYS A 566 -22.59 -0.19 15.08
C LYS A 566 -22.09 0.81 14.03
N GLU A 567 -22.97 1.46 13.27
CA GLU A 567 -22.58 2.40 12.21
C GLU A 567 -22.94 3.84 12.60
N PRO A 568 -21.96 4.69 12.97
CA PRO A 568 -22.22 6.04 13.48
C PRO A 568 -23.04 6.92 12.53
N LEU A 569 -22.83 6.78 11.21
CA LEU A 569 -23.58 7.54 10.22
C LEU A 569 -25.07 7.17 10.21
N VAL A 570 -25.37 5.88 10.36
CA VAL A 570 -26.75 5.39 10.43
C VAL A 570 -27.39 5.83 11.74
N GLU A 571 -26.68 5.72 12.87
CA GLU A 571 -27.15 6.18 14.17
C GLU A 571 -27.49 7.68 14.14
N GLU A 572 -26.57 8.51 13.62
CA GLU A 572 -26.75 9.95 13.50
C GLU A 572 -27.97 10.29 12.64
N ARG A 573 -28.14 9.60 11.50
CA ARG A 573 -29.29 9.83 10.62
C ARG A 573 -30.60 9.49 11.33
N ILE A 574 -30.70 8.34 11.98
CA ILE A 574 -31.93 7.96 12.70
C ILE A 574 -32.25 8.98 13.80
N ASN A 575 -31.25 9.40 14.57
CA ASN A 575 -31.42 10.42 15.61
C ASN A 575 -31.84 11.79 15.02
N ALA A 576 -31.34 12.15 13.84
CA ALA A 576 -31.75 13.36 13.14
C ALA A 576 -33.23 13.31 12.73
N LEU A 577 -33.69 12.18 12.20
CA LEU A 577 -35.10 11.98 11.84
C LEU A 577 -36.01 11.96 13.08
N ASP A 578 -35.54 11.40 14.20
CA ASP A 578 -36.25 11.48 15.49
C ASP A 578 -36.44 12.93 15.97
N ARG A 579 -35.42 13.79 15.80
CA ARG A 579 -35.54 15.22 16.12
C ARG A 579 -36.58 15.94 15.25
N VAL A 580 -36.72 15.55 13.98
CA VAL A 580 -37.76 16.10 13.09
C VAL A 580 -39.15 15.76 13.62
N LEU A 581 -39.38 14.49 13.97
CA LEU A 581 -40.67 14.04 14.50
C LEU A 581 -40.98 14.66 15.88
N ALA A 582 -39.96 14.84 16.72
CA ALA A 582 -40.10 15.51 18.01
C ALA A 582 -40.46 17.00 17.89
N GLY A 583 -40.18 17.63 16.74
CA GLY A 583 -40.50 19.02 16.45
C GLY A 583 -41.93 19.27 15.94
N LEU A 584 -42.73 18.22 15.75
CA LEU A 584 -44.14 18.35 15.37
C LEU A 584 -44.96 19.00 16.49
N SER A 585 -46.07 19.65 16.13
CA SER A 585 -47.01 20.22 17.11
C SER A 585 -47.58 19.17 18.07
N GLU A 586 -47.77 17.95 17.56
CA GLU A 586 -48.17 16.76 18.30
C GLU A 586 -47.15 15.65 18.06
N PRO A 587 -46.04 15.62 18.81
CA PRO A 587 -44.98 14.65 18.57
C PRO A 587 -45.42 13.24 18.98
N PRO A 588 -44.96 12.19 18.27
CA PRO A 588 -45.25 10.82 18.67
C PRO A 588 -44.63 10.50 20.05
N PRO A 589 -45.28 9.66 20.88
CA PRO A 589 -44.75 9.25 22.19
C PRO A 589 -43.63 8.20 22.09
N TRP A 590 -43.15 7.93 20.88
CA TRP A 590 -42.16 6.91 20.55
C TRP A 590 -41.09 7.52 19.65
N THR A 591 -39.93 6.85 19.58
CA THR A 591 -38.84 7.22 18.68
C THR A 591 -38.60 6.11 17.65
N LEU A 592 -38.15 6.47 16.46
CA LEU A 592 -37.70 5.56 15.42
C LEU A 592 -36.63 4.63 15.98
N ARG A 593 -35.64 5.17 16.69
CA ARG A 593 -34.61 4.37 17.36
C ARG A 593 -35.22 3.37 18.34
N GLY A 594 -36.16 3.81 19.19
CA GLY A 594 -36.83 2.94 20.16
C GLY A 594 -37.59 1.79 19.49
N LEU A 595 -38.32 2.08 18.41
CA LEU A 595 -39.06 1.08 17.63
C LEU A 595 -38.14 0.07 16.93
N LEU A 596 -37.04 0.53 16.34
CA LEU A 596 -36.07 -0.32 15.64
C LEU A 596 -35.29 -1.24 16.60
N LEU A 597 -35.03 -0.79 17.83
CA LEU A 597 -34.28 -1.56 18.83
C LEU A 597 -35.17 -2.44 19.72
N SER A 598 -36.49 -2.28 19.66
CA SER A 598 -37.45 -3.01 20.49
C SER A 598 -37.24 -4.54 20.43
N PRO A 599 -37.36 -5.26 21.56
CA PRO A 599 -37.33 -6.72 21.57
C PRO A 599 -38.35 -7.33 20.61
N LYS A 600 -38.03 -8.50 20.01
CA LYS A 600 -38.89 -9.12 18.98
C LYS A 600 -40.33 -9.39 19.45
N ASN A 601 -40.50 -9.73 20.72
CA ASN A 601 -41.80 -9.97 21.37
C ASN A 601 -42.62 -8.70 21.62
N GLU A 602 -42.00 -7.52 21.57
CA GLU A 602 -42.62 -6.21 21.81
C GLU A 602 -42.69 -5.36 20.53
N SER A 603 -42.15 -5.88 19.41
CA SER A 603 -42.08 -5.15 18.15
C SER A 603 -43.46 -4.87 17.58
N ARG A 604 -43.75 -3.58 17.39
CA ARG A 604 -44.96 -3.08 16.73
C ARG A 604 -44.77 -2.77 15.25
N LEU A 605 -43.63 -3.15 14.66
CA LEU A 605 -43.32 -2.93 13.24
C LEU A 605 -44.25 -3.70 12.28
N SER A 606 -45.24 -4.48 12.74
CA SER A 606 -46.30 -4.98 11.86
C SER A 606 -47.38 -3.93 11.57
N GLU A 607 -47.53 -2.90 12.42
CA GLU A 607 -48.55 -1.87 12.30
C GLU A 607 -48.04 -0.72 11.41
N ALA A 608 -48.87 -0.24 10.49
CA ALA A 608 -48.52 0.75 9.48
C ALA A 608 -48.06 2.09 10.05
N GLU A 609 -48.61 2.47 11.21
CA GLU A 609 -48.27 3.72 11.91
C GLU A 609 -46.80 3.78 12.36
N PHE A 610 -46.16 2.62 12.57
CA PHE A 610 -44.73 2.53 12.95
C PHE A 610 -43.86 2.06 11.78
N SER A 611 -44.34 1.10 11.01
CA SER A 611 -43.55 0.47 9.95
C SER A 611 -43.26 1.39 8.77
N GLN A 612 -44.20 2.25 8.36
CA GLN A 612 -43.96 3.19 7.27
C GLN A 612 -42.82 4.18 7.60
N PRO A 613 -42.85 4.90 8.73
CA PRO A 613 -41.75 5.80 9.08
C PRO A 613 -40.44 5.05 9.36
N CYS A 614 -40.46 3.87 9.99
CA CYS A 614 -39.24 3.09 10.22
C CYS A 614 -38.61 2.55 8.92
N LEU A 615 -39.41 2.11 7.93
CA LEU A 615 -38.90 1.67 6.63
C LEU A 615 -38.21 2.81 5.89
N VAL A 616 -38.85 3.97 5.82
CA VAL A 616 -38.28 5.15 5.15
C VAL A 616 -37.02 5.61 5.89
N ALA A 617 -37.01 5.63 7.22
CA ALA A 617 -35.84 5.99 8.00
C ALA A 617 -34.63 5.08 7.71
N ILE A 618 -34.82 3.76 7.68
CA ILE A 618 -33.76 2.80 7.32
C ILE A 618 -33.32 2.98 5.87
N GLN A 619 -34.24 3.14 4.92
CA GLN A 619 -33.89 3.32 3.51
C GLN A 619 -33.11 4.62 3.27
N VAL A 620 -33.50 5.72 3.93
CA VAL A 620 -32.75 6.99 3.91
C VAL A 620 -31.35 6.82 4.50
N ALA A 621 -31.22 6.13 5.64
CA ALA A 621 -29.92 5.86 6.24
C ALA A 621 -29.03 4.96 5.35
N LEU A 622 -29.60 3.97 4.67
CA LEU A 622 -28.88 3.12 3.72
C LEU A 622 -28.42 3.91 2.49
N VAL A 623 -29.24 4.83 1.99
CA VAL A 623 -28.85 5.75 0.91
C VAL A 623 -27.62 6.55 1.30
N ASP A 624 -27.61 7.12 2.51
CA ASP A 624 -26.48 7.91 3.00
C ASP A 624 -25.24 7.05 3.20
N LEU A 625 -25.41 5.84 3.77
CA LEU A 625 -24.32 4.90 3.95
C LEU A 625 -23.67 4.51 2.62
N LEU A 626 -24.47 4.12 1.62
CA LEU A 626 -23.96 3.75 0.30
C LEU A 626 -23.27 4.93 -0.40
N ARG A 627 -23.85 6.14 -0.30
CA ARG A 627 -23.22 7.37 -0.81
C ARG A 627 -21.89 7.65 -0.11
N SER A 628 -21.78 7.41 1.19
CA SER A 628 -20.53 7.57 1.94
C SER A 628 -19.41 6.65 1.43
N TRP A 629 -19.77 5.50 0.85
CA TRP A 629 -18.84 4.57 0.20
C TRP A 629 -18.60 4.89 -1.29
N GLY A 630 -19.13 6.02 -1.79
CA GLY A 630 -19.03 6.41 -3.19
C GLY A 630 -19.96 5.64 -4.14
N VAL A 631 -20.91 4.85 -3.62
CA VAL A 631 -21.89 4.13 -4.43
C VAL A 631 -23.08 5.05 -4.69
N VAL A 632 -23.30 5.40 -5.95
CA VAL A 632 -24.41 6.27 -6.38
C VAL A 632 -25.23 5.61 -7.48
N PRO A 633 -26.56 5.76 -7.50
CA PRO A 633 -27.41 5.20 -8.53
C PRO A 633 -27.43 6.08 -9.79
N SER A 634 -27.48 5.45 -10.97
CA SER A 634 -27.85 6.11 -12.23
C SER A 634 -29.37 6.32 -12.33
N ALA A 635 -30.17 5.49 -11.66
CA ALA A 635 -31.62 5.63 -11.56
C ALA A 635 -32.16 5.04 -10.24
N VAL A 636 -33.34 5.49 -9.83
CA VAL A 636 -34.03 4.98 -8.64
C VAL A 636 -35.46 4.59 -9.02
N VAL A 637 -35.96 3.53 -8.39
CA VAL A 637 -37.35 3.08 -8.54
C VAL A 637 -37.88 2.71 -7.16
N GLY A 638 -39.04 3.22 -6.78
CA GLY A 638 -39.72 2.84 -5.55
C GLY A 638 -40.97 2.00 -5.83
N HIS A 639 -41.25 1.05 -4.95
CA HIS A 639 -42.53 0.36 -4.95
C HIS A 639 -43.46 1.00 -3.91
N SER A 640 -44.52 1.68 -4.34
CA SER A 640 -45.52 2.28 -3.44
C SER A 640 -44.87 3.21 -2.40
N SER A 641 -44.87 2.88 -1.11
CA SER A 641 -44.22 3.69 -0.06
C SER A 641 -42.71 3.82 -0.23
N GLY A 642 -42.06 2.90 -0.93
CA GLY A 642 -40.65 3.00 -1.27
C GLY A 642 -40.34 4.19 -2.18
N GLU A 643 -41.33 4.78 -2.88
CA GLU A 643 -41.11 5.99 -3.69
C GLU A 643 -40.68 7.18 -2.84
N THR A 644 -41.06 7.23 -1.56
CA THR A 644 -40.63 8.29 -0.64
C THR A 644 -39.10 8.29 -0.47
N ALA A 645 -38.52 7.13 -0.19
CA ALA A 645 -37.07 7.01 -0.06
C ALA A 645 -36.36 7.07 -1.43
N ALA A 646 -37.00 6.61 -2.50
CA ALA A 646 -36.49 6.79 -3.86
C ALA A 646 -36.39 8.28 -4.24
N ALA A 647 -37.39 9.10 -3.90
CA ALA A 647 -37.38 10.55 -4.11
C ALA A 647 -36.27 11.24 -3.31
N TYR A 648 -35.99 10.78 -2.09
CA TYR A 648 -34.81 11.22 -1.35
C TYR A 648 -33.50 10.83 -2.06
N ALA A 649 -33.42 9.59 -2.54
CA ALA A 649 -32.24 9.07 -3.23
C ALA A 649 -31.99 9.75 -4.60
N SER A 650 -33.01 10.30 -5.24
CA SER A 650 -32.86 11.15 -6.44
C SER A 650 -32.54 12.61 -6.11
N GLY A 651 -32.69 13.04 -4.85
CA GLY A 651 -32.54 14.43 -4.43
C GLY A 651 -33.77 15.30 -4.68
N ALA A 652 -34.93 14.69 -4.99
CA ALA A 652 -36.17 15.42 -5.23
C ALA A 652 -36.82 15.96 -3.94
N ILE A 653 -36.56 15.30 -2.80
CA ILE A 653 -37.04 15.71 -1.47
C ILE A 653 -35.92 15.56 -0.44
N THR A 654 -36.02 16.29 0.68
CA THR A 654 -35.08 16.17 1.79
C THR A 654 -35.39 14.97 2.69
N ALA A 655 -34.46 14.61 3.57
CA ALA A 655 -34.66 13.53 4.53
C ALA A 655 -35.79 13.87 5.52
N GLU A 656 -35.90 15.14 5.90
CA GLU A 656 -36.96 15.69 6.75
C GLU A 656 -38.34 15.55 6.06
N GLU A 657 -38.44 15.95 4.80
CA GLU A 657 -39.68 15.80 4.01
C GLU A 657 -40.07 14.32 3.88
N ALA A 658 -39.09 13.44 3.59
CA ALA A 658 -39.32 12.02 3.46
C ALA A 658 -39.90 11.38 4.74
N ILE A 659 -39.34 11.70 5.92
CA ILE A 659 -39.84 11.14 7.18
C ILE A 659 -41.21 11.71 7.56
N LEU A 660 -41.48 12.99 7.27
CA LEU A 660 -42.78 13.60 7.51
C LEU A 660 -43.87 12.97 6.64
N ILE A 661 -43.61 12.77 5.35
CA ILE A 661 -44.50 12.05 4.43
C ILE A 661 -44.80 10.66 4.99
N ALA A 662 -43.77 9.92 5.39
CA ALA A 662 -43.92 8.56 5.91
C ALA A 662 -44.72 8.50 7.22
N TYR A 663 -44.44 9.44 8.14
CA TYR A 663 -45.13 9.54 9.43
C TYR A 663 -46.62 9.85 9.25
N HIS A 664 -46.96 10.92 8.53
CA HIS A 664 -48.35 11.31 8.33
C HIS A 664 -49.13 10.26 7.54
N ARG A 665 -48.51 9.62 6.53
CA ARG A 665 -49.14 8.51 5.81
C ARG A 665 -49.40 7.30 6.72
N GLY A 666 -48.50 6.99 7.64
CA GLY A 666 -48.69 5.96 8.67
C GLY A 666 -49.89 6.28 9.58
N GLN A 667 -49.98 7.52 10.09
CA GLN A 667 -51.08 7.98 10.94
C GLN A 667 -52.44 7.92 10.22
N ILE A 668 -52.49 8.38 8.96
CA ILE A 668 -53.69 8.31 8.13
C ILE A 668 -54.13 6.85 7.93
N THR A 669 -53.18 5.95 7.70
CA THR A 669 -53.47 4.52 7.50
C THR A 669 -54.18 3.91 8.72
N ARG A 670 -53.75 4.28 9.94
CA ARG A 670 -54.41 3.86 11.19
C ARG A 670 -55.87 4.31 11.26
N LEU A 671 -56.17 5.53 10.83
CA LEU A 671 -57.54 6.05 10.78
C LEU A 671 -58.41 5.28 9.75
N ILE A 672 -57.85 4.99 8.57
CA ILE A 672 -58.55 4.22 7.53
C ILE A 672 -58.85 2.80 7.99
N LYS A 673 -57.88 2.14 8.63
CA LYS A 673 -58.05 0.80 9.23
C LYS A 673 -59.22 0.78 10.21
N ALA A 674 -59.37 1.82 11.02
CA ALA A 674 -60.48 1.94 11.96
C ALA A 674 -61.83 2.19 11.27
N ALA A 675 -61.83 2.89 10.13
CA ALA A 675 -63.04 3.26 9.40
C ALA A 675 -63.56 2.17 8.44
N HIS A 676 -62.66 1.34 7.87
CA HIS A 676 -63.01 0.41 6.79
C HIS A 676 -62.27 -0.93 6.85
N ASN A 677 -62.99 -2.01 6.51
CA ASN A 677 -62.42 -3.35 6.36
C ASN A 677 -61.88 -3.58 4.94
N GLY A 678 -60.73 -2.98 4.62
CA GLY A 678 -60.03 -3.18 3.34
C GLY A 678 -58.86 -4.16 3.46
N SER A 679 -58.54 -4.87 2.38
CA SER A 679 -57.36 -5.76 2.32
C SER A 679 -56.75 -5.83 0.92
N MET A 680 -55.60 -6.48 0.81
CA MET A 680 -54.91 -6.74 -0.45
C MET A 680 -54.54 -8.21 -0.59
N ALA A 681 -54.43 -8.69 -1.83
CA ALA A 681 -53.97 -10.05 -2.14
C ALA A 681 -53.11 -10.09 -3.40
N ALA A 682 -52.04 -10.88 -3.35
CA ALA A 682 -51.23 -11.19 -4.52
C ALA A 682 -51.87 -12.33 -5.32
N VAL A 683 -51.95 -12.15 -6.64
CA VAL A 683 -52.54 -13.11 -7.58
C VAL A 683 -51.53 -13.40 -8.69
N GLY A 684 -51.23 -14.68 -8.92
CA GLY A 684 -50.33 -15.18 -9.96
C GLY A 684 -50.93 -15.15 -11.36
N LEU A 685 -51.60 -14.06 -11.72
CA LEU A 685 -52.18 -13.81 -13.04
C LEU A 685 -51.83 -12.38 -13.49
N GLY A 686 -51.72 -12.18 -14.80
CA GLY A 686 -51.53 -10.85 -15.38
C GLY A 686 -52.81 -10.01 -15.40
N ARG A 687 -52.66 -8.69 -15.62
CA ARG A 687 -53.78 -7.72 -15.65
C ARG A 687 -54.99 -8.18 -16.47
N LYS A 688 -54.78 -8.47 -17.76
CA LYS A 688 -55.84 -8.92 -18.68
C LYS A 688 -56.53 -10.20 -18.21
N GLN A 689 -55.80 -11.08 -17.52
CA GLN A 689 -56.35 -12.34 -17.03
C GLN A 689 -57.24 -12.12 -15.80
N VAL A 690 -56.85 -11.21 -14.90
CA VAL A 690 -57.56 -10.89 -13.67
C VAL A 690 -58.78 -10.00 -13.89
N GLU A 691 -58.76 -9.14 -14.91
CA GLU A 691 -59.88 -8.21 -15.20
C GLU A 691 -61.24 -8.90 -15.30
N ARG A 692 -61.31 -10.13 -15.84
CA ARG A 692 -62.56 -10.91 -15.93
C ARG A 692 -63.15 -11.36 -14.59
N PHE A 693 -62.34 -11.33 -13.52
CA PHE A 693 -62.73 -11.74 -12.17
C PHE A 693 -63.02 -10.53 -11.26
N LEU A 694 -62.74 -9.30 -11.71
CA LEU A 694 -62.92 -8.11 -10.88
C LEU A 694 -64.40 -7.82 -10.61
N LEU A 695 -64.73 -7.57 -9.34
CA LEU A 695 -66.04 -7.12 -8.90
C LEU A 695 -65.96 -5.67 -8.41
N PRO A 696 -67.08 -4.90 -8.45
CA PRO A 696 -67.13 -3.57 -7.85
C PRO A 696 -66.64 -3.61 -6.39
N GLY A 697 -65.76 -2.67 -6.02
CA GLY A 697 -65.15 -2.61 -4.69
C GLY A 697 -63.72 -3.16 -4.59
N VAL A 698 -63.22 -3.83 -5.64
CA VAL A 698 -61.81 -4.28 -5.75
C VAL A 698 -61.21 -3.82 -7.07
N ILE A 699 -59.96 -3.36 -7.02
CA ILE A 699 -59.18 -2.96 -8.19
C ILE A 699 -57.81 -3.65 -8.21
N ILE A 700 -57.09 -3.52 -9.33
CA ILE A 700 -55.67 -3.85 -9.41
C ILE A 700 -54.90 -2.69 -8.78
N GLY A 701 -54.30 -2.91 -7.61
CA GLY A 701 -53.51 -1.92 -6.88
C GLY A 701 -52.05 -1.85 -7.33
N CYS A 702 -51.47 -2.99 -7.76
CA CYS A 702 -50.11 -3.03 -8.29
C CYS A 702 -50.00 -4.05 -9.44
N GLU A 703 -49.20 -3.73 -10.46
CA GLU A 703 -48.75 -4.67 -11.49
C GLU A 703 -47.27 -4.96 -11.29
N ASN A 704 -46.94 -6.09 -10.66
CA ASN A 704 -45.56 -6.39 -10.25
C ASN A 704 -44.78 -7.13 -11.35
N SER A 705 -45.48 -7.89 -12.20
CA SER A 705 -44.93 -8.55 -13.39
C SER A 705 -46.03 -8.85 -14.41
N PRO A 706 -45.71 -9.28 -15.64
CA PRO A 706 -46.71 -9.71 -16.64
C PRO A 706 -47.66 -10.83 -16.17
N SER A 707 -47.30 -11.55 -15.11
CA SER A 707 -48.05 -12.68 -14.54
C SER A 707 -48.31 -12.53 -13.04
N ASN A 708 -48.15 -11.33 -12.46
CA ASN A 708 -48.38 -11.10 -11.04
C ASN A 708 -48.96 -9.70 -10.80
N VAL A 709 -50.18 -9.67 -10.29
CA VAL A 709 -50.85 -8.45 -9.85
C VAL A 709 -51.21 -8.52 -8.38
N THR A 710 -51.30 -7.35 -7.75
CA THR A 710 -51.85 -7.21 -6.40
C THR A 710 -53.24 -6.59 -6.50
N LEU A 711 -54.24 -7.32 -6.03
CA LEU A 711 -55.61 -6.85 -5.89
C LEU A 711 -55.78 -6.11 -4.57
N SER A 712 -56.60 -5.07 -4.58
CA SER A 712 -56.84 -4.20 -3.42
C SER A 712 -58.28 -3.71 -3.37
N GLY A 713 -58.90 -3.78 -2.20
CA GLY A 713 -60.29 -3.33 -2.03
C GLY A 713 -60.95 -3.85 -0.77
N GLU A 714 -62.28 -3.99 -0.82
CA GLU A 714 -63.10 -4.49 0.29
C GLU A 714 -62.80 -5.97 0.58
N SER A 715 -62.56 -6.32 1.84
CA SER A 715 -62.11 -7.66 2.22
C SER A 715 -63.05 -8.77 1.80
N ASP A 716 -64.36 -8.59 1.98
CA ASP A 716 -65.36 -9.62 1.68
C ASP A 716 -65.49 -9.84 0.16
N VAL A 717 -65.38 -8.77 -0.62
CA VAL A 717 -65.38 -8.83 -2.09
C VAL A 717 -64.11 -9.48 -2.59
N LEU A 718 -62.96 -9.12 -2.01
CA LEU A 718 -61.66 -9.69 -2.36
C LEU A 718 -61.64 -11.21 -2.12
N GLN A 719 -62.17 -11.70 -0.99
CA GLN A 719 -62.23 -13.15 -0.74
C GLN A 719 -63.09 -13.89 -1.77
N LYS A 720 -64.21 -13.30 -2.23
CA LYS A 720 -65.03 -13.89 -3.30
C LYS A 720 -64.25 -14.01 -4.61
N ILE A 721 -63.53 -12.95 -5.00
CA ILE A 721 -62.68 -12.95 -6.19
C ILE A 721 -61.59 -14.02 -6.09
N LEU A 722 -60.88 -14.09 -4.96
CA LEU A 722 -59.83 -15.09 -4.75
C LEU A 722 -60.39 -16.52 -4.78
N HIS A 723 -61.57 -16.73 -4.22
CA HIS A 723 -62.24 -18.03 -4.26
C HIS A 723 -62.58 -18.44 -5.71
N GLU A 724 -63.17 -17.53 -6.50
CA GLU A 724 -63.45 -17.79 -7.92
C GLU A 724 -62.18 -18.08 -8.73
N ILE A 725 -61.10 -17.33 -8.48
CA ILE A 725 -59.82 -17.55 -9.16
C ILE A 725 -59.28 -18.94 -8.83
N ARG A 726 -59.28 -19.35 -7.56
CA ARG A 726 -58.86 -20.70 -7.13
C ARG A 726 -59.73 -21.80 -7.73
N LEU A 727 -61.04 -21.57 -7.85
CA LEU A 727 -61.95 -22.55 -8.44
C LEU A 727 -61.67 -22.77 -9.93
N LYS A 728 -61.44 -21.68 -10.69
CA LYS A 728 -61.20 -21.77 -12.14
C LYS A 728 -59.74 -22.08 -12.50
N ASN A 729 -58.80 -21.79 -11.62
CA ASN A 729 -57.35 -21.99 -11.82
C ASN A 729 -56.70 -22.45 -10.49
N PRO A 730 -56.83 -23.73 -10.11
CA PRO A 730 -56.33 -24.25 -8.83
C PRO A 730 -54.82 -24.08 -8.61
N GLU A 731 -54.06 -24.02 -9.70
CA GLU A 731 -52.61 -23.85 -9.73
C GLU A 731 -52.14 -22.40 -9.54
N VAL A 732 -53.05 -21.42 -9.61
CA VAL A 732 -52.73 -20.00 -9.49
C VAL A 732 -52.51 -19.62 -8.03
N LEU A 733 -51.34 -19.02 -7.74
CA LEU A 733 -51.05 -18.42 -6.45
C LEU A 733 -52.10 -17.34 -6.12
N THR A 734 -52.78 -17.50 -4.99
CA THR A 734 -53.66 -16.47 -4.42
C THR A 734 -53.34 -16.34 -2.94
N ARG A 735 -52.68 -15.24 -2.55
CA ARG A 735 -52.20 -15.04 -1.17
C ARG A 735 -52.67 -13.70 -0.64
N ASN A 736 -53.44 -13.71 0.45
CA ASN A 736 -53.75 -12.50 1.20
C ASN A 736 -52.45 -11.88 1.73
N LEU A 737 -52.31 -10.57 1.58
CA LEU A 737 -51.18 -9.83 2.13
C LEU A 737 -51.50 -9.44 3.57
N HIS A 738 -50.49 -9.51 4.44
CA HIS A 738 -50.58 -9.06 5.83
C HIS A 738 -50.46 -7.53 5.88
N VAL A 739 -51.49 -6.85 5.38
CA VAL A 739 -51.60 -5.39 5.34
C VAL A 739 -52.90 -4.95 5.99
N GLU A 740 -52.86 -3.77 6.62
CA GLU A 740 -53.94 -3.29 7.47
C GLU A 740 -55.09 -2.61 6.71
N CYS A 741 -54.91 -2.33 5.41
CA CYS A 741 -55.93 -1.75 4.55
C CYS A 741 -55.71 -2.12 3.08
N GLY A 742 -56.72 -1.86 2.24
CA GLY A 742 -56.60 -1.95 0.78
C GLY A 742 -55.89 -0.73 0.20
N TYR A 743 -54.55 -0.70 0.20
CA TYR A 743 -53.77 0.39 -0.39
C TYR A 743 -53.99 0.52 -1.91
N HIS A 744 -53.85 1.73 -2.47
CA HIS A 744 -54.11 2.03 -3.88
C HIS A 744 -55.55 1.76 -4.34
N SER A 745 -56.51 1.61 -3.40
CA SER A 745 -57.92 1.45 -3.73
C SER A 745 -58.69 2.76 -3.56
N ARG A 746 -59.92 2.81 -4.08
CA ARG A 746 -60.83 3.96 -3.92
C ARG A 746 -61.10 4.33 -2.45
N LYS A 747 -60.86 3.42 -1.49
CA LYS A 747 -61.04 3.70 -0.06
C LYS A 747 -60.01 4.70 0.48
N LEU A 748 -58.88 4.89 -0.21
CA LEU A 748 -57.91 5.94 0.16
C LEU A 748 -58.38 7.37 -0.20
N ASN A 749 -59.39 7.53 -1.07
CA ASN A 749 -59.89 8.85 -1.48
C ASN A 749 -60.52 9.65 -0.32
N LEU A 750 -60.89 8.98 0.77
CA LEU A 750 -61.41 9.62 1.98
C LEU A 750 -60.35 10.50 2.69
N CYS A 751 -59.09 10.33 2.33
CA CYS A 751 -57.96 11.04 2.90
C CYS A 751 -57.34 12.06 1.94
N CYS A 752 -57.81 12.11 0.69
CA CYS A 752 -57.45 13.17 -0.23
C CYS A 752 -58.35 14.38 0.07
N PRO A 753 -57.81 15.60 0.13
CA PRO A 753 -58.65 16.78 0.14
C PRO A 753 -59.57 16.71 -1.08
N GLN A 754 -60.88 16.86 -0.86
CA GLN A 754 -61.81 17.04 -1.96
C GLN A 754 -61.32 18.29 -2.73
N PRO A 755 -61.16 18.23 -4.06
CA PRO A 755 -60.83 19.43 -4.82
C PRO A 755 -61.92 20.46 -4.49
N ASP A 756 -61.51 21.64 -4.05
CA ASP A 756 -62.43 22.74 -3.74
C ASP A 756 -63.39 22.90 -4.92
N SER A 757 -64.67 22.66 -4.65
CA SER A 757 -65.78 22.74 -5.62
C SER A 757 -66.07 24.17 -6.02
#